data_AF-A0A291Q1J7-F1
#
_entry.id   AF-A0A291Q1J7-F1
#
_cell.length_a   1.000
_cell.length_b   1.000
_cell.length_c   1.000
_cell.angle_alpha   90.00
_cell.angle_beta   90.00
_cell.angle_gamma   90.00
#
_symmetry.space_group_name_H-M   'P 1'
#
loop_
_entity.id
_entity.type
_entity.pdbx_description
1 polymer ?
#
loop_
_entity_poly.entity_id
_entity_poly.type
_entity_poly.pdbx_seq_one_letter_code
_entity_poly.pdbx_strand_id
1 'polypeptide(L)'
;MDLLLLFPPPTEATLFPYLSLPYLAGHVRRSGYSAHQVDLGIELVHRLLDGPALAQKARTLDEARDLPTWYRAVVADASLQHLGEMRDFVLTKDPAPRLGPVRAVRLARQAAQLLLRDSALSQVWDDFDSLDRAVLQLSEAPVDSLDFATRKLHALLTEALDDSTPRAVGISVAFFSQLAPALLLARWIRLRHPDTPICIGGQQIMLRHDELAALTSVRTAVDALCVTAGEEPLERWLAHLTANAPRSEVPGMRWLNPGGATGPGRPPTLRFKDVGAPDYAGLKVHSYLNDTVVLSMVSCVGCYWGRCVFCSYGNRSLERGAYQQASPRQLADAVYQIVESTGIDFVTVVDENTNLRLLARAMRLVRERGLQVRFNTRNRLEPILLDPAFCQELAELGCEGMAVGYEGVTQRLLDTLDKGVQAGDFQAILDNLAAADIRVNLSIMGGLLDETEEESEDSLRFLERNRDKFAVDAFELMVAEPGTRLVADPHAFGVVLDGSDAFADNRELNYLGGRVGRRHTVIGGPERPDMLRRLKQGMRRISAAAAGPAEAAAHSPAEHLALRPHPWIRCAPARLAPRGPGGDSSLLADPVREQVYSLPKSHVTRSDAPGSPLIATSAHGRSLLGKLAAADAGVLCDAPLPATSPTR
;
A
#
# COMPACT_ATOMS: atom_id res chain seq x y z
N MET A 1 5.85 7.04 -30.71
CA MET A 1 6.38 6.04 -29.76
C MET A 1 5.64 4.72 -29.94
N ASP A 2 6.23 3.55 -29.68
CA ASP A 2 5.57 2.24 -29.92
C ASP A 2 4.58 1.86 -28.81
N LEU A 3 4.97 1.93 -27.53
CA LEU A 3 4.14 1.51 -26.41
C LEU A 3 4.12 2.53 -25.25
N LEU A 4 2.92 2.95 -24.85
CA LEU A 4 2.68 3.65 -23.58
C LEU A 4 2.25 2.64 -22.52
N LEU A 5 3.04 2.48 -21.47
CA LEU A 5 2.73 1.64 -20.31
C LEU A 5 2.17 2.51 -19.18
N LEU A 6 0.93 2.24 -18.79
CA LEU A 6 0.23 2.96 -17.72
C LEU A 6 0.10 2.09 -16.48
N PHE A 7 0.40 2.67 -15.32
CA PHE A 7 0.02 2.11 -14.02
C PHE A 7 -1.12 2.96 -13.42
N PRO A 8 -2.33 2.40 -13.27
CA PRO A 8 -3.53 3.13 -12.87
C PRO A 8 -3.54 3.47 -11.36
N PRO A 9 -4.19 4.58 -10.95
CA PRO A 9 -4.46 4.87 -9.54
C PRO A 9 -5.75 4.17 -9.06
N PRO A 10 -6.16 4.38 -7.79
CA PRO A 10 -5.27 4.55 -6.66
C PRO A 10 -4.78 3.17 -6.18
N THR A 11 -3.61 3.17 -5.55
CA THR A 11 -3.00 1.97 -4.98
C THR A 11 -2.19 2.36 -3.75
N GLU A 12 -1.89 1.38 -2.91
CA GLU A 12 -0.94 1.50 -1.81
C GLU A 12 0.51 1.66 -2.30
N ALA A 13 0.81 1.32 -3.56
CA ALA A 13 2.12 1.47 -4.21
C ALA A 13 2.46 2.94 -4.58
N THR A 14 2.18 3.88 -3.69
CA THR A 14 2.62 5.29 -3.82
C THR A 14 3.94 5.55 -3.11
N LEU A 15 4.47 4.56 -2.38
CA LEU A 15 5.73 4.63 -1.66
C LEU A 15 6.95 4.26 -2.54
N PHE A 16 6.74 3.53 -3.64
CA PHE A 16 7.79 3.09 -4.55
C PHE A 16 7.20 2.79 -5.94
N PRO A 17 8.01 2.88 -7.02
CA PRO A 17 7.58 2.49 -8.35
C PRO A 17 7.24 1.01 -8.40
N TYR A 18 6.00 0.70 -8.79
CA TYR A 18 5.56 -0.69 -8.88
C TYR A 18 6.32 -1.42 -9.99
N LEU A 19 6.75 -2.65 -9.70
CA LEU A 19 7.78 -3.36 -10.46
C LEU A 19 7.35 -3.83 -11.85
N SER A 20 6.04 -3.90 -12.13
CA SER A 20 5.56 -4.38 -13.43
C SER A 20 5.99 -3.49 -14.59
N LEU A 21 5.90 -2.16 -14.47
CA LEU A 21 6.28 -1.29 -15.58
C LEU A 21 7.78 -1.43 -15.91
N PRO A 22 8.72 -1.36 -14.93
CA PRO A 22 10.15 -1.44 -15.22
C PRO A 22 10.58 -2.73 -15.94
N TYR A 23 10.02 -3.89 -15.57
CA TYR A 23 10.33 -5.14 -16.26
C TYR A 23 9.76 -5.17 -17.68
N LEU A 24 8.49 -4.76 -17.85
CA LEU A 24 7.85 -4.74 -19.16
C LEU A 24 8.55 -3.76 -20.12
N ALA A 25 8.83 -2.54 -19.66
CA ALA A 25 9.53 -1.54 -20.45
C ALA A 25 10.97 -1.97 -20.77
N GLY A 26 11.70 -2.50 -19.80
CA GLY A 26 13.04 -3.02 -20.01
C GLY A 26 13.07 -4.14 -21.05
N HIS A 27 12.09 -5.06 -21.00
CA HIS A 27 11.96 -6.13 -22.00
C HIS A 27 11.66 -5.57 -23.39
N VAL A 28 10.63 -4.74 -23.51
CA VAL A 28 10.20 -4.15 -24.79
C VAL A 28 11.32 -3.33 -25.45
N ARG A 29 12.06 -2.55 -24.65
CA ARG A 29 13.22 -1.77 -25.11
C ARG A 29 14.36 -2.66 -25.61
N ARG A 30 14.68 -3.75 -24.89
CA ARG A 30 15.69 -4.73 -25.33
C ARG A 30 15.28 -5.46 -26.62
N SER A 31 13.99 -5.62 -26.85
CA SER A 31 13.44 -6.20 -28.09
C SER A 31 13.34 -5.19 -29.25
N GLY A 32 13.86 -3.96 -29.08
CA GLY A 32 14.00 -2.96 -30.16
C GLY A 32 12.83 -1.99 -30.32
N TYR A 33 11.85 -2.00 -29.42
CA TYR A 33 10.71 -1.08 -29.45
C TYR A 33 10.88 0.05 -28.41
N SER A 34 10.36 1.23 -28.73
CA SER A 34 10.27 2.34 -27.78
C SER A 34 9.11 2.14 -26.78
N ALA A 35 9.42 2.24 -25.48
CA ALA A 35 8.41 2.18 -24.42
C ALA A 35 8.55 3.38 -23.47
N HIS A 36 7.43 4.02 -23.13
CA HIS A 36 7.35 5.03 -22.07
C HIS A 36 6.45 4.51 -20.95
N GLN A 37 6.82 4.82 -19.72
CA GLN A 37 6.16 4.34 -18.52
C GLN A 37 5.60 5.54 -17.77
N VAL A 38 4.32 5.49 -17.42
CA VAL A 38 3.65 6.53 -16.64
C VAL A 38 2.93 5.88 -15.47
N ASP A 39 3.36 6.25 -14.27
CA ASP A 39 2.66 5.88 -13.04
C ASP A 39 1.63 6.97 -12.70
N LEU A 40 0.40 6.79 -13.18
CA LEU A 40 -0.71 7.71 -12.91
C LEU A 40 -1.09 7.69 -11.43
N GLY A 41 -0.70 6.67 -10.66
CA GLY A 41 -0.84 6.59 -9.20
C GLY A 41 -0.12 7.74 -8.50
N ILE A 42 1.21 7.80 -8.66
CA ILE A 42 2.01 8.84 -8.00
C ILE A 42 1.74 10.23 -8.58
N GLU A 43 1.51 10.33 -9.89
CA GLU A 43 1.19 11.61 -10.52
C GLU A 43 -0.14 12.18 -10.04
N LEU A 44 -1.16 11.34 -9.87
CA LEU A 44 -2.43 11.77 -9.29
C LEU A 44 -2.23 12.28 -7.87
N VAL A 45 -1.47 11.58 -7.02
CA VAL A 45 -1.15 12.04 -5.67
C VAL A 45 -0.58 13.45 -5.69
N HIS A 46 0.38 13.75 -6.56
CA HIS A 46 0.95 15.10 -6.65
C HIS A 46 -0.07 16.15 -7.13
N ARG A 47 -0.92 15.81 -8.10
CA ARG A 47 -2.00 16.69 -8.56
C ARG A 47 -3.05 16.95 -7.49
N LEU A 48 -3.22 16.02 -6.56
CA LEU A 48 -4.13 16.14 -5.43
C LEU A 48 -3.57 17.01 -4.30
N LEU A 49 -2.26 17.23 -4.20
CA LEU A 49 -1.69 18.16 -3.22
C LEU A 49 -1.96 19.62 -3.62
N ASP A 50 -3.24 19.98 -3.70
CA ASP A 50 -3.76 21.23 -4.24
C ASP A 50 -4.24 22.15 -3.12
N GLY A 51 -3.65 23.34 -3.04
CA GLY A 51 -3.95 24.33 -2.01
C GLY A 51 -5.42 24.77 -1.99
N PRO A 52 -6.02 25.16 -3.12
CA PRO A 52 -7.44 25.51 -3.18
C PRO A 52 -8.38 24.40 -2.69
N ALA A 53 -8.15 23.15 -3.10
CA ALA A 53 -8.95 22.01 -2.68
C ALA A 53 -8.80 21.73 -1.16
N LEU A 54 -7.57 21.78 -0.64
CA LEU A 54 -7.31 21.66 0.81
C LEU A 54 -7.98 22.80 1.60
N ALA A 55 -7.89 24.04 1.12
CA ALA A 55 -8.54 25.18 1.73
C ALA A 55 -10.07 25.02 1.76
N GLN A 56 -10.66 24.45 0.70
CA GLN A 56 -12.10 24.15 0.70
C GLN A 56 -12.48 23.12 1.77
N LYS A 57 -11.70 22.05 1.94
CA LYS A 57 -11.94 21.08 3.02
C LYS A 57 -11.73 21.71 4.39
N ALA A 58 -10.69 22.53 4.57
CA ALA A 58 -10.36 23.18 5.84
C ALA A 58 -11.46 24.14 6.32
N ARG A 59 -12.17 24.83 5.40
CA ARG A 59 -13.31 25.71 5.75
C ARG A 59 -14.42 25.01 6.53
N THR A 60 -14.55 23.68 6.44
CA THR A 60 -15.59 22.93 7.15
C THR A 60 -15.26 22.67 8.63
N LEU A 61 -14.10 23.11 9.12
CA LEU A 61 -13.62 22.90 10.49
C LEU A 61 -14.66 23.32 11.55
N ASP A 62 -15.22 24.52 11.42
CA ASP A 62 -16.17 25.06 12.40
C ASP A 62 -17.60 24.52 12.21
N GLU A 63 -17.93 24.03 11.03
CA GLU A 63 -19.26 23.52 10.65
C GLU A 63 -19.41 22.01 10.88
N ALA A 64 -18.31 21.30 11.13
CA ALA A 64 -18.31 19.86 11.32
C ALA A 64 -19.29 19.40 12.41
N ARG A 65 -20.10 18.39 12.09
CA ARG A 65 -21.16 17.86 12.96
C ARG A 65 -20.73 16.65 13.80
N ASP A 66 -19.59 16.05 13.47
CA ASP A 66 -19.01 14.89 14.15
C ASP A 66 -17.48 14.99 14.22
N LEU A 67 -16.88 14.24 15.15
CA LEU A 67 -15.43 14.24 15.38
C LEU A 67 -14.62 13.77 14.16
N PRO A 68 -14.98 12.69 13.44
CA PRO A 68 -14.24 12.27 12.24
C PRO A 68 -14.18 13.35 11.15
N THR A 69 -15.28 14.04 10.89
CA THR A 69 -15.36 15.12 9.90
C THR A 69 -14.53 16.32 10.35
N TRP A 70 -14.62 16.69 11.62
CA TRP A 70 -13.79 17.74 12.21
C TRP A 70 -12.30 17.41 12.09
N TYR A 71 -11.88 16.20 12.47
CA TYR A 71 -10.48 15.77 12.40
C TYR A 71 -9.94 15.83 10.97
N ARG A 72 -10.75 15.45 9.97
CA ARG A 72 -10.37 15.58 8.55
C ARG A 72 -10.17 17.03 8.12
N ALA A 73 -11.01 17.94 8.60
CA ALA A 73 -10.82 19.37 8.34
C ALA A 73 -9.54 19.90 9.02
N VAL A 74 -9.19 19.39 10.22
CA VAL A 74 -7.91 19.68 10.90
C VAL A 74 -6.72 19.18 10.07
N VAL A 75 -6.79 17.96 9.52
CA VAL A 75 -5.76 17.42 8.62
C VAL A 75 -5.62 18.31 7.37
N ALA A 76 -6.73 18.75 6.77
CA ALA A 76 -6.70 19.65 5.61
C ALA A 76 -6.00 20.97 5.93
N ASP A 77 -6.34 21.58 7.07
CA ASP A 77 -5.78 22.85 7.54
C ASP A 77 -4.27 22.72 7.82
N ALA A 78 -3.85 21.66 8.52
CA ALA A 78 -2.43 21.38 8.75
C ALA A 78 -1.68 21.13 7.43
N SER A 79 -2.26 20.36 6.51
CA SER A 79 -1.67 20.12 5.19
C SER A 79 -1.51 21.41 4.40
N LEU A 80 -2.46 22.34 4.49
CA LEU A 80 -2.38 23.65 3.85
C LEU A 80 -1.26 24.53 4.44
N GLN A 81 -1.10 24.55 5.77
CA GLN A 81 -0.03 25.31 6.45
C GLN A 81 1.38 24.83 6.09
N HIS A 82 1.51 23.55 5.75
CA HIS A 82 2.78 22.91 5.40
C HIS A 82 2.90 22.56 3.91
N LEU A 83 2.00 23.06 3.05
CA LEU A 83 1.88 22.58 1.67
C LEU A 83 3.17 22.73 0.86
N GLY A 84 3.90 23.85 1.03
CA GLY A 84 5.17 24.10 0.34
C GLY A 84 6.22 23.04 0.68
N GLU A 85 6.70 23.01 1.92
CA GLU A 85 7.75 22.06 2.34
C GLU A 85 7.34 20.59 2.19
N MET A 86 6.04 20.29 2.31
CA MET A 86 5.49 18.96 2.06
C MET A 86 5.62 18.57 0.58
N ARG A 87 5.24 19.47 -0.35
CA ARG A 87 5.34 19.25 -1.79
C ARG A 87 6.79 19.17 -2.25
N ASP A 88 7.63 20.08 -1.77
CA ASP A 88 9.05 20.11 -2.12
C ASP A 88 9.72 18.79 -1.69
N PHE A 89 9.44 18.31 -0.47
CA PHE A 89 9.97 17.02 -0.03
C PHE A 89 9.47 15.84 -0.88
N VAL A 90 8.16 15.73 -1.15
CA VAL A 90 7.66 14.55 -1.87
C VAL A 90 7.95 14.58 -3.36
N LEU A 91 8.16 15.76 -3.97
CA LEU A 91 8.45 15.87 -5.40
C LEU A 91 9.95 15.74 -5.69
N THR A 92 10.78 16.41 -4.91
CA THR A 92 12.22 16.59 -5.18
C THR A 92 13.13 16.18 -4.04
N LYS A 93 12.57 15.69 -2.91
CA LYS A 93 13.31 15.36 -1.67
C LYS A 93 14.04 16.56 -1.06
N ASP A 94 13.57 17.76 -1.35
CA ASP A 94 14.08 18.97 -0.70
C ASP A 94 13.74 18.95 0.80
N PRO A 95 14.68 19.32 1.70
CA PRO A 95 14.46 19.21 3.13
C PRO A 95 13.19 19.93 3.61
N ALA A 96 12.39 19.26 4.44
CA ALA A 96 11.24 19.85 5.13
C ALA A 96 11.64 20.25 6.56
N PRO A 97 12.11 21.48 6.82
CA PRO A 97 12.74 21.84 8.09
C PRO A 97 11.79 21.81 9.29
N ARG A 98 10.48 22.04 9.11
CA ARG A 98 9.53 22.04 10.23
C ARG A 98 8.93 20.66 10.47
N LEU A 99 8.70 19.89 9.41
CA LEU A 99 8.10 18.55 9.50
C LEU A 99 9.14 17.45 9.71
N GLY A 100 10.29 17.54 9.06
CA GLY A 100 11.16 16.40 8.79
C GLY A 100 10.60 15.45 7.73
N PRO A 101 11.43 14.54 7.20
CA PRO A 101 11.10 13.69 6.05
C PRO A 101 9.88 12.78 6.31
N VAL A 102 9.89 12.07 7.44
CA VAL A 102 8.82 11.11 7.81
C VAL A 102 7.46 11.79 7.92
N ARG A 103 7.40 12.97 8.53
CA ARG A 103 6.12 13.68 8.75
C ARG A 103 5.65 14.37 7.48
N ALA A 104 6.55 14.86 6.63
CA ALA A 104 6.20 15.41 5.32
C ALA A 104 5.51 14.36 4.43
N VAL A 105 6.10 13.17 4.32
CA VAL A 105 5.51 12.03 3.58
C VAL A 105 4.15 11.64 4.13
N ARG A 106 4.06 11.50 5.45
CA ARG A 106 2.83 11.11 6.15
C ARG A 106 1.70 12.12 5.90
N LEU A 107 1.99 13.40 6.07
CA LEU A 107 1.00 14.47 5.86
C LEU A 107 0.59 14.55 4.39
N ALA A 108 1.52 14.37 3.45
CA ALA A 108 1.21 14.30 2.01
C ALA A 108 0.26 13.15 1.68
N ARG A 109 0.53 11.96 2.25
CA ARG A 109 -0.34 10.79 2.08
C ARG A 109 -1.74 11.07 2.61
N GLN A 110 -1.85 11.64 3.82
CA GLN A 110 -3.14 11.99 4.42
C GLN A 110 -3.89 13.04 3.59
N ALA A 111 -3.20 14.07 3.09
CA ALA A 111 -3.78 15.11 2.26
C ALA A 111 -4.35 14.54 0.94
N ALA A 112 -3.58 13.70 0.25
CA ALA A 112 -4.01 13.04 -0.98
C ALA A 112 -5.19 12.10 -0.73
N GLN A 113 -5.14 11.27 0.33
CA GLN A 113 -6.25 10.39 0.72
C GLN A 113 -7.52 11.18 1.06
N LEU A 114 -7.39 12.33 1.71
CA LEU A 114 -8.52 13.20 2.03
C LEU A 114 -9.23 13.73 0.77
N LEU A 115 -8.46 14.03 -0.27
CA LEU A 115 -8.98 14.56 -1.53
C LEU A 115 -9.42 13.48 -2.52
N LEU A 116 -8.96 12.23 -2.33
CA LEU A 116 -9.53 11.04 -2.96
C LEU A 116 -10.82 10.59 -2.30
N ARG A 117 -11.04 10.95 -1.03
CA ARG A 117 -12.20 10.47 -0.27
C ARG A 117 -13.51 10.87 -0.95
N ASP A 118 -14.41 9.90 -1.07
CA ASP A 118 -15.70 10.02 -1.74
C ASP A 118 -15.61 10.20 -3.27
N SER A 119 -14.40 10.10 -3.86
CA SER A 119 -14.21 9.99 -5.31
C SER A 119 -14.56 8.58 -5.78
N ALA A 120 -15.08 8.48 -7.00
CA ALA A 120 -15.31 7.21 -7.67
C ALA A 120 -14.02 6.37 -7.81
N LEU A 121 -12.85 7.02 -7.84
CA LEU A 121 -11.56 6.33 -7.89
C LEU A 121 -11.26 5.52 -6.61
N SER A 122 -11.82 5.92 -5.47
CA SER A 122 -11.58 5.28 -4.18
C SER A 122 -12.69 4.32 -3.73
N GLN A 123 -13.67 4.10 -4.61
CA GLN A 123 -14.82 3.24 -4.30
C GLN A 123 -14.39 1.78 -4.18
N VAL A 124 -14.88 1.12 -3.13
CA VAL A 124 -14.82 -0.34 -2.98
C VAL A 124 -16.09 -0.93 -3.57
N TRP A 125 -15.94 -2.00 -4.32
CA TRP A 125 -17.01 -2.62 -5.10
C TRP A 125 -17.56 -3.84 -4.39
N ASP A 126 -18.85 -4.10 -4.52
CA ASP A 126 -19.51 -5.26 -3.94
C ASP A 126 -19.61 -6.42 -4.93
N ASP A 127 -19.57 -6.14 -6.24
CA ASP A 127 -19.64 -7.11 -7.32
C ASP A 127 -19.10 -6.49 -8.64
N PHE A 128 -18.90 -7.30 -9.67
CA PHE A 128 -18.44 -6.82 -10.97
C PHE A 128 -19.50 -6.00 -11.73
N ASP A 129 -20.78 -6.29 -11.52
CA ASP A 129 -21.91 -5.65 -12.21
C ASP A 129 -22.04 -4.16 -11.87
N SER A 130 -21.93 -3.83 -10.58
CA SER A 130 -21.92 -2.47 -10.05
C SER A 130 -20.68 -1.71 -10.50
N LEU A 131 -19.53 -2.37 -10.55
CA LEU A 131 -18.29 -1.84 -11.10
C LEU A 131 -18.44 -1.49 -12.58
N ASP A 132 -18.93 -2.43 -13.39
CA ASP A 132 -19.09 -2.25 -14.84
C ASP A 132 -20.04 -1.08 -15.15
N ARG A 133 -21.21 -1.05 -14.50
CA ARG A 133 -22.19 0.05 -14.66
C ARG A 133 -21.60 1.42 -14.30
N ALA A 134 -20.86 1.51 -13.19
CA ALA A 134 -20.27 2.76 -12.76
C ALA A 134 -19.19 3.24 -13.73
N VAL A 135 -18.34 2.34 -14.23
CA VAL A 135 -17.32 2.66 -15.24
C VAL A 135 -17.95 3.17 -16.54
N LEU A 136 -19.01 2.50 -17.02
CA LEU A 136 -19.76 2.95 -18.21
C LEU A 136 -20.31 4.37 -18.00
N GLN A 137 -21.02 4.60 -16.89
CA GLN A 137 -21.63 5.89 -16.57
C GLN A 137 -20.59 7.01 -16.45
N LEU A 138 -19.49 6.77 -15.73
CA LEU A 138 -18.44 7.79 -15.49
C LEU A 138 -17.68 8.13 -16.77
N SER A 139 -17.48 7.16 -17.65
CA SER A 139 -16.76 7.39 -18.91
C SER A 139 -17.52 8.29 -19.89
N GLU A 140 -18.85 8.28 -19.82
CA GLU A 140 -19.75 9.04 -20.70
C GLU A 140 -20.17 10.38 -20.09
N ALA A 141 -19.89 10.58 -18.80
CA ALA A 141 -20.17 11.83 -18.11
C ALA A 141 -19.29 12.97 -18.67
N PRO A 142 -19.83 14.19 -18.80
CA PRO A 142 -19.02 15.37 -19.12
C PRO A 142 -17.86 15.53 -18.12
N VAL A 143 -16.66 15.84 -18.60
CA VAL A 143 -15.47 15.98 -17.74
C VAL A 143 -15.68 16.97 -16.59
N ASP A 144 -16.48 18.02 -16.82
CA ASP A 144 -16.79 19.03 -15.81
C ASP A 144 -17.78 18.59 -14.74
N SER A 145 -18.48 17.47 -14.91
CA SER A 145 -19.32 16.86 -13.87
C SER A 145 -18.57 15.83 -13.03
N LEU A 146 -17.38 15.40 -13.46
CA LEU A 146 -16.53 14.50 -12.68
C LEU A 146 -16.05 15.17 -11.39
N ASP A 147 -15.92 14.38 -10.33
CA ASP A 147 -15.33 14.82 -9.07
C ASP A 147 -13.88 15.27 -9.25
N PHE A 148 -13.35 16.00 -8.27
CA PHE A 148 -12.03 16.62 -8.35
C PHE A 148 -10.93 15.62 -8.71
N ALA A 149 -10.85 14.48 -8.03
CA ALA A 149 -9.78 13.51 -8.25
C ALA A 149 -9.93 12.82 -9.62
N THR A 150 -11.14 12.41 -9.98
CA THR A 150 -11.44 11.79 -11.28
C THR A 150 -11.12 12.74 -12.44
N ARG A 151 -11.40 14.04 -12.30
CA ARG A 151 -11.04 15.06 -13.30
C ARG A 151 -9.54 15.25 -13.42
N LYS A 152 -8.80 15.23 -12.31
CA LYS A 152 -7.32 15.30 -12.34
C LYS A 152 -6.73 14.07 -13.03
N LEU A 153 -7.28 12.88 -12.80
CA LEU A 153 -6.86 11.67 -13.51
C LEU A 153 -7.13 11.77 -15.02
N HIS A 154 -8.31 12.25 -15.42
CA HIS A 154 -8.63 12.45 -16.84
C HIS A 154 -7.64 13.43 -17.51
N ALA A 155 -7.29 14.53 -16.83
CA ALA A 155 -6.29 15.48 -17.32
C ALA A 155 -4.90 14.84 -17.46
N LEU A 156 -4.44 14.09 -16.45
CA LEU A 156 -3.16 13.37 -16.51
C LEU A 156 -3.10 12.34 -17.64
N LEU A 157 -4.19 11.59 -17.88
CA LEU A 157 -4.28 10.69 -19.01
C LEU A 157 -4.15 11.45 -20.34
N THR A 158 -4.84 12.58 -20.46
CA THR A 158 -4.79 13.43 -21.66
C THR A 158 -3.37 13.93 -21.92
N GLU A 159 -2.69 14.45 -20.88
CA GLU A 159 -1.29 14.87 -20.93
C GLU A 159 -0.38 13.71 -21.39
N ALA A 160 -0.51 12.52 -20.79
CA ALA A 160 0.31 11.37 -21.13
C ALA A 160 0.12 10.88 -22.58
N LEU A 161 -1.10 10.96 -23.12
CA LEU A 161 -1.38 10.60 -24.51
C LEU A 161 -0.82 11.64 -25.49
N ASP A 162 -1.02 12.93 -25.19
CA ASP A 162 -0.58 14.04 -26.04
C ASP A 162 0.96 14.13 -26.10
N ASP A 163 1.64 13.92 -24.97
CA ASP A 163 3.10 13.95 -24.89
C ASP A 163 3.78 12.77 -25.62
N SER A 164 3.08 11.62 -25.73
CA SER A 164 3.70 10.37 -26.17
C SER A 164 3.24 9.87 -27.53
N THR A 165 2.06 10.28 -28.02
CA THR A 165 1.43 9.84 -29.27
C THR A 165 1.64 8.34 -29.55
N PRO A 166 1.14 7.45 -28.67
CA PRO A 166 1.49 6.04 -28.69
C PRO A 166 0.85 5.29 -29.84
N ARG A 167 1.58 4.32 -30.43
CA ARG A 167 0.98 3.34 -31.34
C ARG A 167 0.08 2.36 -30.59
N ALA A 168 0.40 2.01 -29.36
CA ALA A 168 -0.38 1.11 -28.51
C ALA A 168 -0.28 1.51 -27.03
N VAL A 169 -1.30 1.15 -26.25
CA VAL A 169 -1.34 1.37 -24.80
C VAL A 169 -1.43 0.04 -24.06
N GLY A 170 -0.53 -0.18 -23.11
CA GLY A 170 -0.59 -1.26 -22.14
C GLY A 170 -0.96 -0.73 -20.76
N ILE A 171 -1.96 -1.31 -20.10
CA ILE A 171 -2.35 -0.94 -18.73
C ILE A 171 -2.03 -2.10 -17.79
N SER A 172 -1.18 -1.87 -16.79
CA SER A 172 -0.76 -2.88 -15.82
C SER A 172 -1.57 -2.78 -14.53
N VAL A 173 -2.42 -3.78 -14.26
CA VAL A 173 -3.35 -3.82 -13.12
C VAL A 173 -2.90 -4.86 -12.10
N ALA A 174 -2.24 -4.38 -11.05
CA ALA A 174 -1.69 -5.23 -9.99
C ALA A 174 -2.68 -5.46 -8.84
N PHE A 175 -3.40 -4.41 -8.45
CA PHE A 175 -4.28 -4.39 -7.28
C PHE A 175 -5.75 -4.37 -7.70
N PHE A 176 -6.64 -4.95 -6.89
CA PHE A 176 -8.07 -4.97 -7.22
C PHE A 176 -8.68 -3.57 -7.31
N SER A 177 -8.25 -2.65 -6.43
CA SER A 177 -8.68 -1.24 -6.42
C SER A 177 -8.43 -0.51 -7.74
N GLN A 178 -7.46 -0.98 -8.53
CA GLN A 178 -7.09 -0.39 -9.81
C GLN A 178 -8.02 -0.79 -10.95
N LEU A 179 -8.89 -1.80 -10.78
CA LEU A 179 -9.73 -2.29 -11.88
C LEU A 179 -10.66 -1.20 -12.43
N ALA A 180 -11.47 -0.55 -11.59
CA ALA A 180 -12.39 0.47 -12.07
C ALA A 180 -11.67 1.66 -12.74
N PRO A 181 -10.61 2.25 -12.14
CA PRO A 181 -9.83 3.28 -12.80
C PRO A 181 -9.14 2.80 -14.09
N ALA A 182 -8.60 1.59 -14.15
CA ALA A 182 -7.98 1.05 -15.37
C ALA A 182 -9.00 0.94 -16.53
N LEU A 183 -10.21 0.47 -16.24
CA LEU A 183 -11.27 0.37 -17.24
C LEU A 183 -11.79 1.75 -17.65
N LEU A 184 -11.86 2.70 -16.71
CA LEU A 184 -12.19 4.08 -17.00
C LEU A 184 -11.15 4.73 -17.93
N LEU A 185 -9.86 4.53 -17.66
CA LEU A 185 -8.76 4.97 -18.53
C LEU A 185 -8.89 4.35 -19.93
N ALA A 186 -9.09 3.04 -20.03
CA ALA A 186 -9.26 2.36 -21.31
C ALA A 186 -10.43 2.92 -22.12
N ARG A 187 -11.56 3.21 -21.46
CA ARG A 187 -12.74 3.81 -22.11
C ARG A 187 -12.47 5.24 -22.59
N TRP A 188 -11.84 6.08 -21.78
CA TRP A 188 -11.47 7.43 -22.20
C TRP A 188 -10.47 7.43 -23.36
N ILE A 189 -9.49 6.51 -23.36
CA ILE A 189 -8.59 6.31 -24.50
C ILE A 189 -9.40 5.92 -25.74
N ARG A 190 -10.31 4.94 -25.65
CA ARG A 190 -11.13 4.50 -26.80
C ARG A 190 -12.03 5.61 -27.34
N LEU A 191 -12.61 6.42 -26.47
CA LEU A 191 -13.46 7.56 -26.87
C LEU A 191 -12.65 8.65 -27.59
N ARG A 192 -11.42 8.91 -27.16
CA ARG A 192 -10.54 9.94 -27.75
C ARG A 192 -9.77 9.45 -28.98
N HIS A 193 -9.33 8.20 -28.96
CA HIS A 193 -8.51 7.56 -30.00
C HIS A 193 -9.08 6.17 -30.35
N PRO A 194 -10.16 6.12 -31.16
CA PRO A 194 -10.90 4.89 -31.45
C PRO A 194 -10.07 3.75 -32.04
N ASP A 195 -8.95 4.05 -32.71
CA ASP A 195 -8.11 3.07 -33.38
C ASP A 195 -6.87 2.65 -32.57
N THR A 196 -6.62 3.26 -31.40
CA THR A 196 -5.45 2.91 -30.59
C THR A 196 -5.64 1.53 -29.96
N PRO A 197 -4.77 0.55 -30.24
CA PRO A 197 -4.81 -0.76 -29.60
C PRO A 197 -4.53 -0.67 -28.10
N ILE A 198 -5.37 -1.31 -27.30
CA ILE A 198 -5.30 -1.34 -25.84
C ILE A 198 -5.18 -2.78 -25.35
N CYS A 199 -4.11 -3.05 -24.61
CA CYS A 199 -3.94 -4.28 -23.86
C CYS A 199 -3.99 -3.98 -22.35
N ILE A 200 -4.73 -4.79 -21.59
CA ILE A 200 -4.68 -4.76 -20.12
C ILE A 200 -4.10 -6.07 -19.61
N GLY A 201 -3.13 -5.98 -18.71
CA GLY A 201 -2.48 -7.14 -18.08
C GLY A 201 -2.22 -6.91 -16.60
N GLY A 202 -1.49 -7.83 -15.98
CA GLY A 202 -1.16 -7.77 -14.56
C GLY A 202 -1.99 -8.75 -13.72
N GLN A 203 -1.69 -8.79 -12.42
CA GLN A 203 -2.15 -9.84 -11.53
C GLN A 203 -3.67 -10.04 -11.53
N GLN A 204 -4.44 -8.93 -11.48
CA GLN A 204 -5.90 -9.04 -11.43
C GLN A 204 -6.46 -9.60 -12.73
N ILE A 205 -5.82 -9.30 -13.86
CA ILE A 205 -6.21 -9.85 -15.15
C ILE A 205 -5.91 -11.35 -15.19
N MET A 206 -4.73 -11.77 -14.74
CA MET A 206 -4.38 -13.19 -14.65
C MET A 206 -5.39 -13.99 -13.82
N LEU A 207 -5.82 -13.44 -12.67
CA LEU A 207 -6.75 -14.12 -11.75
C LEU A 207 -8.22 -14.13 -12.21
N ARG A 208 -8.64 -13.12 -12.98
CA ARG A 208 -10.07 -12.79 -13.18
C ARG A 208 -10.44 -12.56 -14.64
N HIS A 209 -9.65 -13.09 -15.57
CA HIS A 209 -9.80 -12.79 -16.99
C HIS A 209 -11.14 -13.24 -17.58
N ASP A 210 -11.75 -14.30 -17.04
CA ASP A 210 -13.05 -14.78 -17.50
C ASP A 210 -14.16 -13.81 -17.08
N GLU A 211 -14.20 -13.40 -15.81
CA GLU A 211 -15.17 -12.41 -15.32
C GLU A 211 -14.98 -11.06 -16.02
N LEU A 212 -13.73 -10.62 -16.20
CA LEU A 212 -13.43 -9.35 -16.87
C LEU A 212 -13.80 -9.38 -18.35
N ALA A 213 -13.57 -10.49 -19.06
CA ALA A 213 -13.99 -10.63 -20.46
C ALA A 213 -15.53 -10.61 -20.63
N ALA A 214 -16.29 -10.89 -19.57
CA ALA A 214 -17.74 -10.81 -19.56
C ALA A 214 -18.28 -9.38 -19.33
N LEU A 215 -17.44 -8.40 -18.96
CA LEU A 215 -17.86 -7.03 -18.72
C LEU A 215 -18.03 -6.24 -20.02
N THR A 216 -19.05 -5.38 -20.05
CA THR A 216 -19.34 -4.56 -21.24
C THR A 216 -18.31 -3.45 -21.40
N SER A 217 -17.88 -2.81 -20.30
CA SER A 217 -16.81 -1.80 -20.32
C SER A 217 -15.50 -2.35 -20.89
N VAL A 218 -15.20 -3.63 -20.64
CA VAL A 218 -14.01 -4.32 -21.15
C VAL A 218 -14.14 -4.60 -22.64
N ARG A 219 -15.21 -5.32 -23.06
CA ARG A 219 -15.41 -5.74 -24.47
C ARG A 219 -15.52 -4.58 -25.46
N THR A 220 -15.92 -3.40 -24.99
CA THR A 220 -16.13 -2.21 -25.84
C THR A 220 -14.93 -1.27 -25.89
N ALA A 221 -13.94 -1.44 -25.01
CA ALA A 221 -12.79 -0.53 -24.94
C ALA A 221 -11.43 -1.22 -25.16
N VAL A 222 -11.30 -2.48 -24.74
CA VAL A 222 -10.02 -3.20 -24.68
C VAL A 222 -9.93 -4.21 -25.83
N ASP A 223 -8.77 -4.34 -26.46
CA ASP A 223 -8.56 -5.29 -27.58
C ASP A 223 -8.02 -6.64 -27.09
N ALA A 224 -7.24 -6.66 -26.01
CA ALA A 224 -6.67 -7.88 -25.45
C ALA A 224 -6.47 -7.82 -23.94
N LEU A 225 -6.74 -8.95 -23.27
CA LEU A 225 -6.32 -9.23 -21.90
C LEU A 225 -5.07 -10.10 -21.92
N CYS A 226 -3.97 -9.63 -21.34
CA CYS A 226 -2.78 -10.45 -21.11
C CYS A 226 -2.95 -11.24 -19.81
N VAL A 227 -3.16 -12.56 -19.94
CA VAL A 227 -3.47 -13.45 -18.81
C VAL A 227 -2.24 -14.18 -18.26
N THR A 228 -1.04 -13.78 -18.72
CA THR A 228 0.27 -14.33 -18.32
C THR A 228 1.23 -13.22 -17.91
N ALA A 229 2.49 -13.58 -17.60
CA ALA A 229 3.59 -12.61 -17.58
C ALA A 229 3.66 -11.89 -18.94
N GLY A 230 3.88 -10.58 -18.92
CA GLY A 230 3.61 -9.68 -20.06
C GLY A 230 4.77 -9.45 -21.02
N GLU A 231 5.98 -9.86 -20.68
CA GLU A 231 7.21 -9.59 -21.43
C GLU A 231 7.14 -10.11 -22.88
N GLU A 232 7.04 -11.43 -23.09
CA GLU A 232 6.89 -12.01 -24.43
C GLU A 232 5.55 -11.64 -25.10
N PRO A 233 4.39 -11.69 -24.41
CA PRO A 233 3.12 -11.27 -25.02
C PRO A 233 3.15 -9.86 -25.60
N LEU A 234 3.70 -8.87 -24.89
CA LEU A 234 3.76 -7.49 -25.39
C LEU A 234 4.73 -7.34 -26.56
N GLU A 235 5.90 -7.99 -26.51
CA GLU A 235 6.84 -8.00 -27.64
C GLU A 235 6.17 -8.56 -28.91
N ARG A 236 5.53 -9.73 -28.80
CA ARG A 236 4.88 -10.39 -29.93
C ARG A 236 3.65 -9.63 -30.40
N TRP A 237 2.94 -8.98 -29.48
CA TRP A 237 1.82 -8.10 -29.82
C TRP A 237 2.28 -6.88 -30.61
N LEU A 238 3.36 -6.21 -30.21
CA LEU A 238 3.92 -5.09 -30.97
C LEU A 238 4.39 -5.53 -32.36
N ALA A 239 5.03 -6.69 -32.48
CA ALA A 239 5.40 -7.27 -33.77
C ALA A 239 4.16 -7.54 -34.65
N HIS A 240 3.06 -7.99 -34.04
CA HIS A 240 1.79 -8.18 -34.74
C HIS A 240 1.21 -6.85 -35.24
N LEU A 241 1.21 -5.81 -34.40
CA LEU A 241 0.70 -4.48 -34.75
C LEU A 241 1.50 -3.82 -35.88
N THR A 242 2.79 -4.16 -36.04
CA THR A 242 3.62 -3.69 -37.16
C THR A 242 3.62 -4.65 -38.35
N ALA A 243 2.69 -5.61 -38.41
CA ALA A 243 2.57 -6.62 -39.46
C ALA A 243 3.82 -7.52 -39.67
N ASN A 244 4.67 -7.63 -38.64
CA ASN A 244 5.84 -8.50 -38.64
C ASN A 244 5.56 -9.91 -38.13
N ALA A 245 4.38 -10.14 -37.52
CA ALA A 245 3.96 -11.45 -37.05
C ALA A 245 2.42 -11.62 -37.14
N PRO A 246 1.91 -12.83 -37.40
CA PRO A 246 0.49 -13.12 -37.32
C PRO A 246 0.00 -13.12 -35.87
N ARG A 247 -1.28 -12.78 -35.66
CA ARG A 247 -1.93 -12.77 -34.34
C ARG A 247 -1.81 -14.10 -33.58
N SER A 248 -1.78 -15.22 -34.29
CA SER A 248 -1.64 -16.57 -33.71
C SER A 248 -0.32 -16.80 -32.99
N GLU A 249 0.70 -15.98 -33.24
CA GLU A 249 2.01 -16.10 -32.59
C GLU A 249 2.08 -15.37 -31.23
N VAL A 250 1.10 -14.52 -30.91
CA VAL A 250 1.05 -13.76 -29.66
C VAL A 250 0.58 -14.67 -28.51
N PRO A 251 1.47 -15.05 -27.56
CA PRO A 251 1.11 -15.91 -26.45
C PRO A 251 0.31 -15.16 -25.38
N GLY A 252 -0.41 -15.90 -24.53
CA GLY A 252 -0.99 -15.39 -23.29
C GLY A 252 -2.08 -14.33 -23.43
N MET A 253 -2.46 -13.96 -24.66
CA MET A 253 -3.51 -12.98 -24.92
C MET A 253 -4.88 -13.65 -25.06
N ARG A 254 -5.86 -13.09 -24.39
CA ARG A 254 -7.28 -13.30 -24.65
C ARG A 254 -7.80 -12.10 -25.42
N TRP A 255 -8.22 -12.30 -26.66
CA TRP A 255 -8.64 -11.21 -27.52
C TRP A 255 -10.12 -10.90 -27.35
N LEU A 256 -10.45 -9.61 -27.43
CA LEU A 256 -11.78 -9.10 -27.16
C LEU A 256 -12.38 -8.46 -28.41
N ASN A 257 -13.70 -8.51 -28.48
CA ASN A 257 -14.53 -7.68 -29.36
C ASN A 257 -15.90 -7.46 -28.69
N PRO A 258 -16.76 -6.56 -29.21
CA PRO A 258 -18.07 -6.31 -28.61
C PRO A 258 -18.96 -7.56 -28.49
N GLY A 259 -18.79 -8.54 -29.39
CA GLY A 259 -19.54 -9.80 -29.44
C GLY A 259 -19.00 -10.92 -28.54
N GLY A 260 -17.83 -10.76 -27.92
CA GLY A 260 -17.26 -11.77 -27.03
C GLY A 260 -15.74 -11.76 -26.95
N ALA A 261 -15.19 -12.85 -26.41
CA ALA A 261 -13.76 -13.02 -26.21
C ALA A 261 -13.31 -14.39 -26.72
N THR A 262 -12.06 -14.48 -27.20
CA THR A 262 -11.45 -15.79 -27.50
C THR A 262 -11.11 -16.53 -26.20
N GLY A 263 -10.68 -17.80 -26.30
CA GLY A 263 -9.90 -18.41 -25.23
C GLY A 263 -8.52 -17.74 -25.08
N PRO A 264 -7.78 -18.03 -23.99
CA PRO A 264 -6.40 -17.59 -23.86
C PRO A 264 -5.51 -18.24 -24.93
N GLY A 265 -4.57 -17.46 -25.47
CA GLY A 265 -3.55 -17.97 -26.38
C GLY A 265 -2.59 -18.96 -25.73
N ARG A 266 -1.66 -19.51 -26.52
CA ARG A 266 -0.61 -20.42 -26.00
C ARG A 266 0.17 -19.78 -24.84
N PRO A 267 0.69 -20.54 -23.87
CA PRO A 267 1.58 -20.00 -22.86
C PRO A 267 2.86 -19.38 -23.46
N PRO A 268 3.46 -18.38 -22.78
CA PRO A 268 4.77 -17.85 -23.15
C PRO A 268 5.86 -18.91 -22.95
N THR A 269 6.91 -18.84 -23.75
CA THR A 269 8.11 -19.68 -23.68
C THR A 269 9.31 -18.96 -23.05
N LEU A 270 9.24 -17.63 -22.90
CA LEU A 270 10.27 -16.84 -22.24
C LEU A 270 10.57 -17.38 -20.84
N ARG A 271 11.85 -17.62 -20.56
CA ARG A 271 12.33 -18.13 -19.27
C ARG A 271 12.87 -16.98 -18.45
N PHE A 272 12.79 -17.10 -17.13
CA PHE A 272 13.26 -16.04 -16.23
C PHE A 272 14.75 -15.71 -16.39
N LYS A 273 15.58 -16.70 -16.74
CA LYS A 273 17.01 -16.48 -17.04
C LYS A 273 17.27 -15.55 -18.24
N ASP A 274 16.26 -15.43 -19.12
CA ASP A 274 16.30 -14.60 -20.33
C ASP A 274 15.61 -13.24 -20.10
N VAL A 275 15.04 -13.02 -18.90
CA VAL A 275 14.50 -11.73 -18.46
C VAL A 275 15.65 -10.88 -17.93
N GLY A 276 15.87 -9.73 -18.55
CA GLY A 276 16.88 -8.76 -18.08
C GLY A 276 16.43 -7.98 -16.84
N ALA A 277 17.31 -7.10 -16.35
CA ALA A 277 17.01 -6.25 -15.20
C ALA A 277 15.81 -5.30 -15.44
N PRO A 278 15.13 -4.84 -14.37
CA PRO A 278 14.12 -3.79 -14.47
C PRO A 278 14.73 -2.49 -14.97
N ASP A 279 14.00 -1.77 -15.81
CA ASP A 279 14.39 -0.48 -16.36
C ASP A 279 13.51 0.65 -15.79
N TYR A 280 14.07 1.43 -14.88
CA TYR A 280 13.40 2.55 -14.22
C TYR A 280 13.42 3.84 -15.03
N ALA A 281 14.06 3.88 -16.20
CA ALA A 281 14.20 5.09 -16.98
C ALA A 281 12.84 5.62 -17.46
N GLY A 282 12.60 6.90 -17.16
CA GLY A 282 11.35 7.61 -17.43
C GLY A 282 10.44 7.75 -16.20
N LEU A 283 10.65 6.96 -15.14
CA LEU A 283 9.88 7.09 -13.90
C LEU A 283 10.48 8.17 -12.99
N LYS A 284 9.60 8.91 -12.29
CA LYS A 284 9.97 9.91 -11.30
C LYS A 284 10.33 9.24 -9.97
N VAL A 285 11.41 8.45 -9.94
CA VAL A 285 11.76 7.58 -8.80
C VAL A 285 11.95 8.33 -7.47
N HIS A 286 12.39 9.59 -7.53
CA HIS A 286 12.50 10.47 -6.36
C HIS A 286 11.18 11.12 -5.94
N SER A 287 10.11 11.01 -6.71
CA SER A 287 8.84 11.68 -6.37
C SER A 287 7.85 10.76 -5.62
N TYR A 288 8.22 9.52 -5.36
CA TYR A 288 7.38 8.61 -4.57
C TYR A 288 7.30 9.05 -3.10
N LEU A 289 6.19 8.73 -2.44
CA LEU A 289 5.89 9.10 -1.05
C LEU A 289 6.71 8.27 -0.04
N ASN A 290 8.03 8.35 -0.10
CA ASN A 290 8.95 7.72 0.84
C ASN A 290 9.88 8.76 1.47
N ASP A 291 10.50 8.42 2.60
CA ASP A 291 11.60 9.18 3.17
C ASP A 291 12.95 8.75 2.56
N THR A 292 13.08 7.46 2.26
CA THR A 292 14.22 6.86 1.55
C THR A 292 13.73 6.17 0.27
N VAL A 293 14.37 6.45 -0.86
CA VAL A 293 13.99 5.82 -2.12
C VAL A 293 14.51 4.39 -2.15
N VAL A 294 13.60 3.45 -2.45
CA VAL A 294 13.90 2.02 -2.59
C VAL A 294 13.36 1.54 -3.93
N LEU A 295 14.16 0.79 -4.68
CA LEU A 295 13.76 0.22 -5.96
C LEU A 295 13.58 -1.29 -5.87
N SER A 296 12.57 -1.81 -6.57
CA SER A 296 12.20 -3.22 -6.46
C SER A 296 12.91 -4.09 -7.51
N MET A 297 13.12 -5.35 -7.18
CA MET A 297 13.50 -6.38 -8.15
C MET A 297 12.90 -7.72 -7.73
N VAL A 298 12.88 -8.69 -8.64
CA VAL A 298 12.52 -10.08 -8.30
C VAL A 298 13.74 -10.98 -8.49
N SER A 299 13.82 -12.00 -7.65
CA SER A 299 14.78 -13.09 -7.79
C SER A 299 14.18 -14.37 -8.36
N CYS A 300 12.86 -14.46 -8.38
CA CYS A 300 12.13 -15.57 -8.97
C CYS A 300 10.78 -15.15 -9.56
N VAL A 301 10.20 -16.07 -10.34
CA VAL A 301 8.79 -16.08 -10.68
C VAL A 301 8.14 -17.19 -9.86
N GLY A 302 7.19 -16.79 -9.02
CA GLY A 302 6.50 -17.68 -8.11
C GLY A 302 7.27 -17.97 -6.81
N CYS A 303 6.79 -18.95 -6.06
CA CYS A 303 7.27 -19.32 -4.74
C CYS A 303 7.75 -20.77 -4.71
N TYR A 304 8.97 -21.03 -4.25
CA TYR A 304 9.47 -22.40 -4.11
C TYR A 304 8.66 -23.24 -3.12
N TRP A 305 7.98 -22.59 -2.16
CA TRP A 305 7.05 -23.28 -1.27
C TRP A 305 5.72 -23.56 -1.97
N GLY A 306 5.12 -22.54 -2.59
CA GLY A 306 3.98 -22.63 -3.49
C GLY A 306 2.68 -23.21 -2.92
N ARG A 307 2.66 -23.73 -1.70
CA ARG A 307 1.58 -24.61 -1.20
C ARG A 307 0.58 -23.95 -0.26
N CYS A 308 0.84 -22.77 0.27
CA CYS A 308 -0.08 -22.11 1.21
C CYS A 308 -1.50 -22.09 0.64
N VAL A 309 -2.47 -22.59 1.41
CA VAL A 309 -3.84 -22.87 0.94
C VAL A 309 -4.57 -21.61 0.42
N PHE A 310 -4.30 -20.46 1.05
CA PHE A 310 -4.90 -19.17 0.72
C PHE A 310 -4.15 -18.37 -0.36
N CYS A 311 -3.01 -18.86 -0.88
CA CYS A 311 -2.07 -18.02 -1.64
C CYS A 311 -2.28 -18.10 -3.15
N SER A 312 -3.02 -17.13 -3.71
CA SER A 312 -3.31 -17.00 -5.14
C SER A 312 -2.06 -16.80 -6.01
N TYR A 313 -1.01 -16.21 -5.45
CA TYR A 313 0.27 -15.94 -6.11
C TYR A 313 1.18 -17.18 -6.11
N GLY A 314 1.43 -17.73 -4.93
CA GLY A 314 2.34 -18.86 -4.74
C GLY A 314 1.85 -20.14 -5.39
N ASN A 315 0.54 -20.42 -5.39
CA ASN A 315 -0.03 -21.65 -5.95
C ASN A 315 0.25 -21.81 -7.46
N ARG A 316 0.57 -20.73 -8.18
CA ARG A 316 1.02 -20.80 -9.59
C ARG A 316 2.30 -21.59 -9.78
N SER A 317 3.08 -21.78 -8.72
CA SER A 317 4.34 -22.52 -8.74
C SER A 317 4.16 -24.04 -8.65
N LEU A 318 2.95 -24.51 -8.37
CA LEU A 318 2.65 -25.95 -8.23
C LEU A 318 2.73 -26.70 -9.57
N GLU A 319 2.50 -25.99 -10.67
CA GLU A 319 2.70 -26.56 -12.00
C GLU A 319 4.18 -26.83 -12.26
N ARG A 320 4.49 -28.01 -12.79
CA ARG A 320 5.87 -28.43 -13.04
C ARG A 320 6.57 -27.44 -13.99
N GLY A 321 7.63 -26.82 -13.50
CA GLY A 321 8.44 -25.87 -14.28
C GLY A 321 7.94 -24.42 -14.24
N ALA A 322 6.84 -24.13 -13.53
CA ALA A 322 6.33 -22.77 -13.35
C ALA A 322 7.21 -21.93 -12.42
N TYR A 323 7.74 -22.54 -11.33
CA TYR A 323 8.74 -21.88 -10.50
C TYR A 323 10.06 -21.74 -11.26
N GLN A 324 10.57 -20.51 -11.35
CA GLN A 324 11.85 -20.18 -11.97
C GLN A 324 12.58 -19.17 -11.10
N GLN A 325 13.91 -19.26 -11.04
CA GLN A 325 14.74 -18.34 -10.26
C GLN A 325 15.96 -17.90 -11.06
N ALA A 326 16.50 -16.74 -10.72
CA ALA A 326 17.71 -16.21 -11.35
C ALA A 326 18.96 -16.98 -10.91
N SER A 327 20.03 -16.80 -11.66
CA SER A 327 21.38 -17.11 -11.17
C SER A 327 21.90 -16.00 -10.24
N PRO A 328 22.85 -16.30 -9.33
CA PRO A 328 23.50 -15.26 -8.52
C PRO A 328 24.10 -14.12 -9.35
N ARG A 329 24.66 -14.44 -10.53
CA ARG A 329 25.23 -13.45 -11.44
C ARG A 329 24.17 -12.53 -12.03
N GLN A 330 23.04 -13.08 -12.47
CA GLN A 330 21.93 -12.29 -13.02
C GLN A 330 21.35 -11.32 -11.97
N LEU A 331 21.25 -11.74 -10.71
CA LEU A 331 20.83 -10.86 -9.62
C LEU A 331 21.85 -9.76 -9.34
N ALA A 332 23.14 -10.11 -9.27
CA ALA A 332 24.19 -9.12 -9.09
C ALA A 332 24.19 -8.10 -10.23
N ASP A 333 24.10 -8.56 -11.47
CA ASP A 333 24.05 -7.70 -12.67
C ASP A 333 22.82 -6.78 -12.65
N ALA A 334 21.65 -7.27 -12.19
CA ALA A 334 20.46 -6.45 -12.02
C ALA A 334 20.63 -5.35 -10.95
N VAL A 335 21.26 -5.67 -9.81
CA VAL A 335 21.61 -4.67 -8.79
C VAL A 335 22.55 -3.61 -9.37
N TYR A 336 23.61 -4.02 -10.06
CA TYR A 336 24.54 -3.09 -10.71
C TYR A 336 23.81 -2.14 -11.66
N GLN A 337 22.94 -2.68 -12.52
CA GLN A 337 22.19 -1.86 -13.48
C GLN A 337 21.24 -0.88 -12.78
N ILE A 338 20.57 -1.29 -11.70
CA ILE A 338 19.70 -0.39 -10.92
C ILE A 338 20.53 0.76 -10.34
N VAL A 339 21.65 0.46 -9.67
CA VAL A 339 22.49 1.49 -9.05
C VAL A 339 23.11 2.41 -10.11
N GLU A 340 23.65 1.87 -11.19
CA GLU A 340 24.28 2.64 -12.26
C GLU A 340 23.29 3.58 -12.95
N SER A 341 22.07 3.11 -13.24
CA SER A 341 21.08 3.91 -13.98
C SER A 341 20.32 4.92 -13.14
N THR A 342 20.26 4.74 -11.81
CA THR A 342 19.42 5.57 -10.93
C THR A 342 20.17 6.24 -9.80
N GLY A 343 21.39 5.81 -9.48
CA GLY A 343 22.14 6.24 -8.30
C GLY A 343 21.58 5.74 -6.98
N ILE A 344 20.54 4.89 -6.98
CA ILE A 344 19.87 4.38 -5.77
C ILE A 344 20.48 3.04 -5.38
N ASP A 345 21.09 2.98 -4.20
CA ASP A 345 21.79 1.82 -3.64
C ASP A 345 20.94 0.97 -2.68
N PHE A 346 19.63 1.24 -2.61
CA PHE A 346 18.69 0.49 -1.79
C PHE A 346 17.67 -0.25 -2.64
N VAL A 347 17.75 -1.57 -2.62
CA VAL A 347 16.84 -2.45 -3.36
C VAL A 347 15.89 -3.23 -2.44
N THR A 348 14.73 -3.63 -2.95
CA THR A 348 13.84 -4.56 -2.25
C THR A 348 13.50 -5.74 -3.17
N VAL A 349 13.74 -6.96 -2.68
CA VAL A 349 13.39 -8.17 -3.39
C VAL A 349 11.93 -8.52 -3.06
N VAL A 350 11.05 -8.39 -4.05
CA VAL A 350 9.59 -8.47 -3.87
C VAL A 350 8.97 -9.81 -4.23
N ASP A 351 9.77 -10.88 -4.15
CA ASP A 351 9.32 -12.26 -4.37
C ASP A 351 8.16 -12.66 -3.43
N GLU A 352 7.38 -13.67 -3.81
CA GLU A 352 6.39 -14.27 -2.92
C GLU A 352 7.04 -14.91 -1.68
N ASN A 353 8.25 -15.48 -1.83
CA ASN A 353 9.13 -15.88 -0.74
C ASN A 353 10.58 -15.93 -1.25
N THR A 354 11.44 -15.08 -0.71
CA THR A 354 12.80 -14.86 -1.21
C THR A 354 13.72 -16.02 -0.84
N ASN A 355 14.43 -16.58 -1.82
CA ASN A 355 15.48 -17.56 -1.55
C ASN A 355 16.73 -16.87 -0.97
N LEU A 356 16.82 -16.80 0.36
CA LEU A 356 17.89 -16.07 1.06
C LEU A 356 19.31 -16.57 0.73
N ARG A 357 19.49 -17.89 0.47
CA ARG A 357 20.81 -18.43 0.08
C ARG A 357 21.23 -17.95 -1.30
N LEU A 358 20.29 -17.91 -2.24
CA LEU A 358 20.52 -17.37 -3.58
C LEU A 358 20.87 -15.88 -3.50
N LEU A 359 20.09 -15.10 -2.74
CA LEU A 359 20.31 -13.67 -2.58
C LEU A 359 21.65 -13.36 -1.90
N ALA A 360 22.01 -14.06 -0.82
CA ALA A 360 23.30 -13.89 -0.16
C ALA A 360 24.47 -14.18 -1.11
N ARG A 361 24.36 -15.17 -2.00
CA ARG A 361 25.38 -15.41 -3.05
C ARG A 361 25.46 -14.25 -4.04
N ALA A 362 24.33 -13.69 -4.45
CA ALA A 362 24.31 -12.52 -5.32
C ALA A 362 24.94 -11.30 -4.65
N MET A 363 24.61 -11.01 -3.39
CA MET A 363 25.17 -9.86 -2.66
C MET A 363 26.65 -9.99 -2.36
N ARG A 364 27.17 -11.22 -2.17
CA ARG A 364 28.63 -11.44 -2.14
C ARG A 364 29.28 -11.04 -3.47
N LEU A 365 28.71 -11.44 -4.60
CA LEU A 365 29.20 -11.01 -5.93
C LEU A 365 29.08 -9.49 -6.11
N VAL A 366 28.03 -8.85 -5.60
CA VAL A 366 27.90 -7.39 -5.62
C VAL A 366 29.05 -6.75 -4.84
N ARG A 367 29.30 -7.20 -3.60
CA ARG A 367 30.39 -6.70 -2.76
C ARG A 367 31.78 -6.94 -3.36
N GLU A 368 32.00 -8.08 -4.01
CA GLU A 368 33.25 -8.43 -4.68
C GLU A 368 33.63 -7.49 -5.83
N ARG A 369 32.65 -6.90 -6.55
CA ARG A 369 32.95 -5.87 -7.56
C ARG A 369 32.92 -4.44 -7.01
N GLY A 370 32.97 -4.28 -5.68
CA GLY A 370 33.21 -3.00 -5.00
C GLY A 370 31.96 -2.16 -4.74
N LEU A 371 30.77 -2.73 -4.92
CA LEU A 371 29.51 -2.03 -4.63
C LEU A 371 28.93 -2.48 -3.29
N GLN A 372 28.57 -1.52 -2.44
CA GLN A 372 27.80 -1.76 -1.22
C GLN A 372 26.37 -1.33 -1.46
N VAL A 373 25.42 -2.21 -1.14
CA VAL A 373 23.99 -1.95 -1.32
C VAL A 373 23.24 -2.34 -0.06
N ARG A 374 22.14 -1.64 0.20
CA ARG A 374 21.17 -2.00 1.24
C ARG A 374 20.05 -2.79 0.57
N PHE A 375 19.49 -3.77 1.27
CA PHE A 375 18.37 -4.52 0.70
C PHE A 375 17.33 -4.98 1.70
N ASN A 376 16.08 -5.04 1.23
CA ASN A 376 14.98 -5.68 1.94
C ASN A 376 14.53 -6.96 1.23
N THR A 377 13.87 -7.86 1.95
CA THR A 377 13.34 -9.12 1.42
C THR A 377 11.93 -9.40 1.89
N ARG A 378 11.29 -10.40 1.27
CA ARG A 378 10.03 -11.00 1.70
C ARG A 378 10.22 -12.46 2.08
N ASN A 379 9.87 -12.84 3.30
CA ASN A 379 10.18 -14.16 3.84
C ASN A 379 9.09 -14.77 4.71
N ARG A 380 9.10 -16.09 4.81
CA ARG A 380 8.49 -16.84 5.92
C ARG A 380 9.46 -16.89 7.09
N LEU A 381 8.95 -17.08 8.30
CA LEU A 381 9.77 -17.46 9.46
C LEU A 381 10.17 -18.93 9.33
N GLU A 382 11.24 -19.19 8.58
CA GLU A 382 11.65 -20.54 8.19
C GLU A 382 13.02 -20.94 8.76
N PRO A 383 13.35 -22.25 8.83
CA PRO A 383 14.46 -22.76 9.62
C PRO A 383 15.86 -22.20 9.30
N ILE A 384 16.06 -21.64 8.11
CA ILE A 384 17.34 -21.01 7.77
C ILE A 384 17.68 -19.83 8.69
N LEU A 385 16.67 -19.17 9.25
CA LEU A 385 16.81 -18.02 10.16
C LEU A 385 17.05 -18.44 11.62
N LEU A 386 17.06 -19.74 11.91
CA LEU A 386 17.50 -20.26 13.21
C LEU A 386 19.00 -20.18 13.41
N ASP A 387 19.78 -20.05 12.33
CA ASP A 387 21.23 -19.88 12.36
C ASP A 387 21.59 -18.40 12.59
N PRO A 388 22.06 -18.02 13.80
CA PRO A 388 22.39 -16.63 14.09
C PRO A 388 23.54 -16.11 13.22
N ALA A 389 24.48 -16.98 12.83
CA ALA A 389 25.60 -16.60 11.98
C ALA A 389 25.13 -16.25 10.56
N PHE A 390 24.09 -16.94 10.07
CA PHE A 390 23.48 -16.61 8.78
C PHE A 390 22.71 -15.29 8.84
N CYS A 391 21.96 -15.02 9.92
CA CYS A 391 21.30 -13.72 10.11
C CYS A 391 22.33 -12.58 10.17
N GLN A 392 23.43 -12.77 10.89
CA GLN A 392 24.52 -11.79 10.94
C GLN A 392 25.17 -11.57 9.56
N GLU A 393 25.41 -12.65 8.79
CA GLU A 393 25.92 -12.53 7.42
C GLU A 393 24.98 -11.72 6.52
N LEU A 394 23.66 -11.91 6.63
CA LEU A 394 22.69 -11.12 5.86
C LEU A 394 22.80 -9.63 6.18
N ALA A 395 22.91 -9.26 7.46
CA ALA A 395 23.12 -7.88 7.88
C ALA A 395 24.44 -7.31 7.33
N GLU A 396 25.54 -8.06 7.39
CA GLU A 396 26.85 -7.67 6.82
C GLU A 396 26.86 -7.52 5.29
N LEU A 397 25.93 -8.20 4.61
CA LEU A 397 25.71 -8.06 3.17
C LEU A 397 24.80 -6.87 2.83
N GLY A 398 24.20 -6.22 3.84
CA GLY A 398 23.35 -5.05 3.69
C GLY A 398 21.86 -5.29 3.87
N CYS A 399 21.43 -6.42 4.44
CA CYS A 399 20.01 -6.66 4.71
C CYS A 399 19.52 -5.73 5.82
N GLU A 400 18.58 -4.82 5.51
CA GLU A 400 17.99 -3.90 6.50
C GLU A 400 16.67 -4.40 7.09
N GLY A 401 15.93 -5.20 6.33
CA GLY A 401 14.63 -5.65 6.80
C GLY A 401 13.95 -6.72 5.97
N MET A 402 12.99 -7.37 6.62
CA MET A 402 12.20 -8.46 6.07
C MET A 402 10.72 -8.18 6.28
N ALA A 403 9.95 -8.19 5.20
CA ALA A 403 8.50 -8.28 5.26
C ALA A 403 8.09 -9.76 5.40
N VAL A 404 7.27 -10.06 6.41
CA VAL A 404 6.98 -11.43 6.83
C VAL A 404 5.49 -11.63 7.05
N GLY A 405 4.93 -12.68 6.44
CA GLY A 405 3.56 -13.11 6.72
C GLY A 405 3.47 -13.84 8.06
N TYR A 406 2.57 -13.41 8.92
CA TYR A 406 2.29 -14.02 10.22
C TYR A 406 0.82 -14.49 10.28
N GLU A 407 0.64 -15.81 10.24
CA GLU A 407 -0.66 -16.48 10.31
C GLU A 407 -0.88 -17.19 11.67
N GLY A 408 -0.35 -16.60 12.75
CA GLY A 408 -0.52 -17.13 14.11
C GLY A 408 0.54 -18.15 14.56
N VAL A 409 0.39 -18.64 15.79
CA VAL A 409 1.34 -19.57 16.44
C VAL A 409 0.75 -20.96 16.70
N THR A 410 -0.44 -21.23 16.18
CA THR A 410 -1.11 -22.51 16.32
C THR A 410 -0.63 -23.48 15.24
N GLN A 411 0.18 -24.47 15.61
CA GLN A 411 0.78 -25.40 14.65
C GLN A 411 -0.28 -26.14 13.80
N ARG A 412 -1.39 -26.57 14.41
CA ARG A 412 -2.52 -27.22 13.71
C ARG A 412 -3.03 -26.36 12.54
N LEU A 413 -3.23 -25.06 12.76
CA LEU A 413 -3.71 -24.15 11.71
C LEU A 413 -2.64 -23.93 10.64
N LEU A 414 -1.37 -23.75 11.03
CA LEU A 414 -0.25 -23.61 10.07
C LEU A 414 -0.07 -24.85 9.19
N ASP A 415 -0.31 -26.05 9.74
CA ASP A 415 -0.28 -27.32 9.01
C ASP A 415 -1.48 -27.44 8.07
N THR A 416 -2.69 -27.10 8.52
CA THR A 416 -3.89 -27.09 7.68
C THR A 416 -3.77 -26.09 6.51
N LEU A 417 -3.17 -24.93 6.76
CA LEU A 417 -2.87 -23.93 5.73
C LEU A 417 -1.69 -24.34 4.83
N ASP A 418 -1.00 -25.45 5.12
CA ASP A 418 0.20 -25.93 4.44
C ASP A 418 1.25 -24.81 4.33
N LYS A 419 1.53 -24.13 5.45
CA LYS A 419 2.45 -22.97 5.51
C LYS A 419 3.91 -23.38 5.51
N GLY A 420 4.22 -24.59 6.00
CA GLY A 420 5.57 -25.16 5.96
C GLY A 420 6.57 -24.54 6.91
N VAL A 421 6.09 -24.10 8.07
CA VAL A 421 6.89 -23.48 9.13
C VAL A 421 6.54 -24.13 10.46
N GLN A 422 7.36 -23.93 11.47
CA GLN A 422 7.12 -24.42 12.82
C GLN A 422 6.92 -23.22 13.75
N ALA A 423 5.76 -23.15 14.42
CA ALA A 423 5.45 -22.04 15.33
C ALA A 423 6.48 -21.93 16.49
N GLY A 424 7.01 -23.08 16.93
CA GLY A 424 8.04 -23.13 17.97
C GLY A 424 9.34 -22.40 17.61
N ASP A 425 9.63 -22.22 16.32
CA ASP A 425 10.85 -21.57 15.83
C ASP A 425 10.73 -20.03 15.87
N PHE A 426 9.50 -19.49 15.90
CA PHE A 426 9.27 -18.06 15.66
C PHE A 426 9.97 -17.17 16.68
N GLN A 427 10.01 -17.57 17.96
CA GLN A 427 10.68 -16.79 18.99
C GLN A 427 12.18 -16.67 18.71
N ALA A 428 12.84 -17.80 18.47
CA ALA A 428 14.28 -17.84 18.20
C ALA A 428 14.64 -17.09 16.91
N ILE A 429 13.80 -17.19 15.87
CA ILE A 429 13.99 -16.45 14.62
C ILE A 429 13.89 -14.94 14.86
N LEU A 430 12.87 -14.47 15.58
CA LEU A 430 12.73 -13.04 15.90
C LEU A 430 13.90 -12.54 16.76
N ASP A 431 14.36 -13.33 17.72
CA ASP A 431 15.52 -13.00 18.57
C ASP A 431 16.80 -12.88 17.73
N ASN A 432 17.04 -13.82 16.81
CA ASN A 432 18.19 -13.79 15.91
C ASN A 432 18.17 -12.58 14.97
N LEU A 433 17.01 -12.27 14.38
CA LEU A 433 16.87 -11.12 13.48
C LEU A 433 17.07 -9.80 14.22
N ALA A 434 16.49 -9.66 15.43
CA ALA A 434 16.69 -8.49 16.27
C ALA A 434 18.16 -8.34 16.71
N ALA A 435 18.83 -9.44 17.06
CA ALA A 435 20.25 -9.43 17.41
C ALA A 435 21.17 -9.02 16.24
N ALA A 436 20.75 -9.29 15.00
CA ALA A 436 21.45 -8.89 13.78
C ALA A 436 21.04 -7.49 13.26
N ASP A 437 20.17 -6.76 13.98
CA ASP A 437 19.60 -5.46 13.57
C ASP A 437 18.84 -5.51 12.23
N ILE A 438 18.19 -6.64 11.94
CA ILE A 438 17.33 -6.80 10.77
C ILE A 438 15.88 -6.52 11.19
N ARG A 439 15.30 -5.44 10.68
CA ARG A 439 13.93 -5.06 10.99
C ARG A 439 12.92 -6.04 10.41
N VAL A 440 12.01 -6.54 11.24
CA VAL A 440 10.88 -7.36 10.78
C VAL A 440 9.63 -6.49 10.63
N ASN A 441 8.95 -6.57 9.49
CA ASN A 441 7.63 -5.99 9.27
C ASN A 441 6.61 -7.11 9.07
N LEU A 442 5.67 -7.28 10.00
CA LEU A 442 4.68 -8.36 9.96
C LEU A 442 3.42 -7.93 9.21
N SER A 443 3.02 -8.71 8.21
CA SER A 443 1.66 -8.72 7.68
C SER A 443 0.88 -9.80 8.43
N ILE A 444 -0.06 -9.38 9.29
CA ILE A 444 -0.76 -10.25 10.23
C ILE A 444 -2.09 -10.69 9.62
N MET A 445 -2.30 -12.00 9.51
CA MET A 445 -3.56 -12.58 9.05
C MET A 445 -4.28 -13.27 10.21
N GLY A 446 -5.57 -12.96 10.38
CA GLY A 446 -6.47 -13.64 11.33
C GLY A 446 -7.72 -14.19 10.67
N GLY A 447 -8.56 -14.86 11.45
CA GLY A 447 -9.78 -15.50 10.92
C GLY A 447 -9.46 -16.72 10.07
N LEU A 448 -8.55 -17.56 10.58
CA LEU A 448 -7.98 -18.67 9.84
C LEU A 448 -8.83 -19.92 9.99
N LEU A 449 -9.63 -20.26 8.97
CA LEU A 449 -10.45 -21.47 8.96
C LEU A 449 -11.25 -21.61 10.28
N ASP A 450 -11.12 -22.74 10.97
CA ASP A 450 -11.80 -23.06 12.24
C ASP A 450 -11.09 -22.50 13.49
N GLU A 451 -10.32 -21.41 13.34
CA GLU A 451 -9.61 -20.74 14.44
C GLU A 451 -10.53 -20.44 15.63
N THR A 452 -10.16 -21.04 16.77
CA THR A 452 -10.85 -20.81 18.05
C THR A 452 -10.45 -19.48 18.67
N GLU A 453 -11.24 -19.01 19.64
CA GLU A 453 -10.92 -17.79 20.38
C GLU A 453 -9.61 -17.90 21.16
N GLU A 454 -9.33 -19.08 21.73
CA GLU A 454 -8.10 -19.35 22.46
C GLU A 454 -6.87 -19.32 21.55
N GLU A 455 -6.93 -19.98 20.38
CA GLU A 455 -5.85 -19.97 19.38
C GLU A 455 -5.56 -18.55 18.84
N SER A 456 -6.62 -17.77 18.61
CA SER A 456 -6.49 -16.37 18.20
C SER A 456 -5.83 -15.53 19.30
N GLU A 457 -6.24 -15.71 20.56
CA GLU A 457 -5.67 -15.00 21.70
C GLU A 457 -4.20 -15.40 21.95
N ASP A 458 -3.82 -16.66 21.78
CA ASP A 458 -2.42 -17.11 21.84
C ASP A 458 -1.54 -16.39 20.80
N SER A 459 -2.06 -16.27 19.58
CA SER A 459 -1.40 -15.57 18.48
C SER A 459 -1.23 -14.08 18.78
N LEU A 460 -2.22 -13.44 19.41
CA LEU A 460 -2.13 -12.05 19.85
C LEU A 460 -1.13 -11.87 21.00
N ARG A 461 -1.15 -12.75 22.01
CA ARG A 461 -0.18 -12.72 23.12
C ARG A 461 1.26 -12.88 22.65
N PHE A 462 1.51 -13.67 21.61
CA PHE A 462 2.84 -13.77 21.00
C PHE A 462 3.30 -12.43 20.41
N LEU A 463 2.44 -11.76 19.65
CA LEU A 463 2.72 -10.44 19.09
C LEU A 463 2.98 -9.39 20.18
N GLU A 464 2.17 -9.38 21.25
CA GLU A 464 2.34 -8.43 22.36
C GLU A 464 3.68 -8.57 23.09
N ARG A 465 4.13 -9.81 23.29
CA ARG A 465 5.41 -10.13 23.96
C ARG A 465 6.63 -9.73 23.13
N ASN A 466 6.49 -9.61 21.81
CA ASN A 466 7.59 -9.38 20.87
C ASN A 466 7.46 -8.04 20.11
N ARG A 467 6.57 -7.15 20.54
CA ARG A 467 6.22 -5.90 19.83
C ARG A 467 7.39 -4.94 19.60
N ASP A 468 8.48 -5.10 20.33
CA ASP A 468 9.73 -4.35 20.22
C ASP A 468 10.66 -4.87 19.12
N LYS A 469 10.38 -6.07 18.57
CA LYS A 469 11.21 -6.75 17.56
C LYS A 469 10.64 -6.67 16.15
N PHE A 470 9.44 -6.10 15.98
CA PHE A 470 8.82 -5.94 14.68
C PHE A 470 7.99 -4.66 14.60
N ALA A 471 7.76 -4.18 13.38
CA ALA A 471 6.67 -3.27 13.07
C ALA A 471 5.54 -4.04 12.37
N VAL A 472 4.34 -3.45 12.37
CA VAL A 472 3.20 -4.03 11.65
C VAL A 472 3.05 -3.33 10.30
N ASP A 473 2.98 -4.14 9.26
CA ASP A 473 2.71 -3.70 7.88
C ASP A 473 1.20 -3.62 7.63
N ALA A 474 0.48 -4.71 7.91
CA ALA A 474 -0.96 -4.80 7.67
C ALA A 474 -1.66 -5.79 8.63
N PHE A 475 -2.98 -5.62 8.77
CA PHE A 475 -3.87 -6.60 9.38
C PHE A 475 -4.92 -7.02 8.35
N GLU A 476 -5.07 -8.32 8.12
CA GLU A 476 -6.00 -8.85 7.14
C GLU A 476 -6.78 -10.03 7.71
N LEU A 477 -8.04 -10.18 7.30
CA LEU A 477 -8.73 -11.45 7.39
C LEU A 477 -8.39 -12.28 6.15
N MET A 478 -8.36 -13.60 6.33
CA MET A 478 -8.23 -14.54 5.21
C MET A 478 -9.35 -14.33 4.20
N VAL A 479 -9.00 -14.29 2.92
CA VAL A 479 -9.93 -14.12 1.79
C VAL A 479 -9.75 -15.30 0.83
N ALA A 480 -10.87 -15.84 0.35
CA ALA A 480 -10.89 -16.90 -0.66
C ALA A 480 -10.70 -16.31 -2.07
N GLU A 481 -9.46 -15.91 -2.39
CA GLU A 481 -9.13 -15.35 -3.72
C GLU A 481 -9.24 -16.43 -4.83
N PRO A 482 -9.60 -16.05 -6.06
CA PRO A 482 -9.52 -16.94 -7.22
C PRO A 482 -8.11 -17.54 -7.40
N GLY A 483 -8.05 -18.78 -7.90
CA GLY A 483 -6.77 -19.47 -8.14
C GLY A 483 -6.07 -20.00 -6.90
N THR A 484 -6.67 -19.86 -5.71
CA THR A 484 -6.18 -20.49 -4.48
C THR A 484 -6.58 -21.96 -4.40
N ARG A 485 -5.81 -22.76 -3.67
CA ARG A 485 -6.23 -24.12 -3.27
C ARG A 485 -7.52 -24.10 -2.44
N LEU A 486 -7.72 -23.06 -1.63
CA LEU A 486 -8.94 -22.87 -0.86
C LEU A 486 -10.18 -22.80 -1.75
N VAL A 487 -10.13 -22.06 -2.85
CA VAL A 487 -11.25 -21.97 -3.80
C VAL A 487 -11.38 -23.22 -4.65
N ALA A 488 -10.27 -23.91 -4.95
CA ALA A 488 -10.28 -25.14 -5.75
C ALA A 488 -10.96 -26.32 -5.02
N ASP A 489 -10.77 -26.44 -3.70
CA ASP A 489 -11.40 -27.48 -2.88
C ASP A 489 -11.79 -26.95 -1.49
N PRO A 490 -12.85 -26.12 -1.39
CA PRO A 490 -13.20 -25.45 -0.13
C PRO A 490 -13.64 -26.43 0.96
N HIS A 491 -14.30 -27.53 0.59
CA HIS A 491 -14.79 -28.54 1.54
C HIS A 491 -13.64 -29.27 2.25
N ALA A 492 -12.51 -29.52 1.56
CA ALA A 492 -11.33 -30.11 2.19
C ALA A 492 -10.73 -29.25 3.33
N PHE A 493 -11.04 -27.95 3.34
CA PHE A 493 -10.60 -27.01 4.37
C PHE A 493 -11.72 -26.56 5.30
N GLY A 494 -12.87 -27.25 5.29
CA GLY A 494 -14.01 -26.89 6.15
C GLY A 494 -14.67 -25.57 5.76
N VAL A 495 -14.57 -25.15 4.50
CA VAL A 495 -15.12 -23.89 3.99
C VAL A 495 -16.26 -24.16 3.01
N VAL A 496 -17.27 -23.30 3.03
CA VAL A 496 -18.34 -23.25 2.02
C VAL A 496 -18.28 -21.89 1.34
N LEU A 497 -18.14 -21.88 0.01
CA LEU A 497 -18.18 -20.64 -0.77
C LEU A 497 -19.63 -20.23 -1.02
N ASP A 498 -19.89 -18.93 -0.92
CA ASP A 498 -21.17 -18.33 -1.30
C ASP A 498 -21.37 -18.47 -2.82
N GLY A 499 -22.59 -18.79 -3.24
CA GLY A 499 -22.97 -18.92 -4.65
C GLY A 499 -23.24 -17.59 -5.35
N SER A 500 -23.29 -16.47 -4.61
CA SER A 500 -23.46 -15.13 -5.17
C SER A 500 -22.18 -14.59 -5.82
N ASP A 501 -22.36 -13.57 -6.67
CA ASP A 501 -21.27 -12.80 -7.29
C ASP A 501 -20.69 -11.73 -6.35
N ALA A 502 -21.12 -11.73 -5.08
CA ALA A 502 -20.71 -10.74 -4.11
C ALA A 502 -19.28 -10.98 -3.62
N PHE A 503 -18.52 -9.90 -3.55
CA PHE A 503 -17.14 -9.92 -3.09
C PHE A 503 -17.04 -10.02 -1.56
N ALA A 504 -15.94 -10.65 -1.14
CA ALA A 504 -15.38 -10.54 0.21
C ALA A 504 -14.05 -9.79 0.12
N ASP A 505 -13.87 -8.83 1.03
CA ASP A 505 -12.66 -7.99 1.09
C ASP A 505 -12.28 -7.68 2.55
N ASN A 506 -11.37 -6.73 2.74
CA ASN A 506 -10.91 -6.25 4.04
C ASN A 506 -11.15 -4.74 4.21
N ARG A 507 -12.24 -4.18 3.67
CA ARG A 507 -12.53 -2.72 3.73
C ARG A 507 -12.62 -2.14 5.14
N GLU A 508 -12.87 -2.97 6.15
CA GLU A 508 -12.89 -2.54 7.55
C GLU A 508 -11.51 -2.48 8.20
N LEU A 509 -10.47 -2.95 7.52
CA LEU A 509 -9.08 -3.07 7.99
C LEU A 509 -8.09 -2.33 7.08
N ASN A 510 -8.29 -2.39 5.77
CA ASN A 510 -7.34 -1.93 4.77
C ASN A 510 -7.91 -0.83 3.87
N TYR A 511 -7.03 0.06 3.42
CA TYR A 511 -7.37 1.10 2.47
C TYR A 511 -7.78 0.46 1.13
N LEU A 512 -8.83 0.97 0.50
CA LEU A 512 -9.36 0.46 -0.77
C LEU A 512 -9.76 -1.04 -0.77
N GLY A 513 -10.03 -1.62 0.40
CA GLY A 513 -10.53 -3.00 0.52
C GLY A 513 -9.46 -4.08 0.54
N GLY A 514 -8.21 -3.78 0.16
CA GLY A 514 -7.12 -4.76 0.13
C GLY A 514 -7.39 -5.91 -0.85
N ARG A 515 -7.12 -7.15 -0.41
CA ARG A 515 -7.41 -8.37 -1.20
C ARG A 515 -8.92 -8.62 -1.33
N VAL A 516 -9.32 -9.11 -2.50
CA VAL A 516 -10.73 -9.38 -2.82
C VAL A 516 -10.88 -10.81 -3.31
N GLY A 517 -11.91 -11.51 -2.84
CA GLY A 517 -12.20 -12.90 -3.19
C GLY A 517 -13.68 -13.23 -3.02
N ARG A 518 -13.99 -14.51 -2.90
CA ARG A 518 -15.37 -14.99 -2.72
C ARG A 518 -15.78 -14.94 -1.26
N ARG A 519 -17.04 -14.59 -1.02
CA ARG A 519 -17.65 -14.79 0.30
C ARG A 519 -17.66 -16.26 0.66
N HIS A 520 -17.44 -16.53 1.93
CA HIS A 520 -17.34 -17.89 2.43
C HIS A 520 -17.75 -17.94 3.90
N THR A 521 -18.15 -19.13 4.34
CA THR A 521 -18.38 -19.49 5.74
C THR A 521 -17.49 -20.66 6.12
N VAL A 522 -17.17 -20.74 7.41
CA VAL A 522 -16.38 -21.86 7.96
C VAL A 522 -17.33 -22.79 8.69
N ILE A 523 -17.31 -24.07 8.33
CA ILE A 523 -18.18 -25.11 8.91
C ILE A 523 -17.82 -25.28 10.39
N GLY A 524 -18.74 -24.89 11.28
CA GLY A 524 -18.52 -24.96 12.73
C GLY A 524 -17.49 -23.96 13.27
N GLY A 525 -17.03 -23.03 12.43
CA GLY A 525 -16.04 -22.00 12.79
C GLY A 525 -16.67 -20.65 13.15
N PRO A 526 -15.84 -19.62 13.41
CA PRO A 526 -16.31 -18.28 13.73
C PRO A 526 -16.91 -17.57 12.51
N GLU A 527 -17.93 -16.75 12.77
CA GLU A 527 -18.49 -15.86 11.76
C GLU A 527 -17.59 -14.64 11.53
N ARG A 528 -17.66 -14.03 10.34
CA ARG A 528 -16.84 -12.86 9.98
C ARG A 528 -16.88 -11.72 11.02
N PRO A 529 -18.05 -11.32 11.58
CA PRO A 529 -18.08 -10.27 12.60
C PRO A 529 -17.26 -10.60 13.84
N ASP A 530 -17.19 -11.87 14.23
CA ASP A 530 -16.41 -12.32 15.39
C ASP A 530 -14.93 -12.34 15.08
N MET A 531 -14.53 -12.85 13.91
CA MET A 531 -13.15 -12.79 13.43
C MET A 531 -12.64 -11.35 13.36
N LEU A 532 -13.44 -10.43 12.80
CA LEU A 532 -13.11 -9.02 12.69
C LEU A 532 -12.97 -8.35 14.07
N ARG A 533 -13.84 -8.70 15.02
CA ARG A 533 -13.81 -8.19 16.39
C ARG A 533 -12.52 -8.60 17.09
N ARG A 534 -12.15 -9.88 17.02
CA ARG A 534 -10.91 -10.43 17.60
C ARG A 534 -9.67 -9.73 17.03
N LEU A 535 -9.60 -9.62 15.70
CA LEU A 535 -8.45 -8.98 15.05
C LEU A 535 -8.35 -7.49 15.41
N LYS A 536 -9.47 -6.74 15.41
CA LYS A 536 -9.49 -5.32 15.83
C LYS A 536 -9.11 -5.12 17.30
N GLN A 537 -9.43 -6.07 18.17
CA GLN A 537 -8.96 -6.04 19.56
C GLN A 537 -7.44 -6.21 19.62
N GLY A 538 -6.88 -7.15 18.85
CA GLY A 538 -5.44 -7.32 18.68
C GLY A 538 -4.74 -6.05 18.20
N MET A 539 -5.26 -5.43 17.14
CA MET A 539 -4.76 -4.15 16.61
C MET A 539 -4.66 -3.08 17.70
N ARG A 540 -5.72 -2.93 18.51
CA ARG A 540 -5.74 -1.93 19.58
C ARG A 540 -4.70 -2.22 20.65
N ARG A 541 -4.49 -3.47 21.03
CA ARG A 541 -3.54 -3.84 22.08
C ARG A 541 -2.09 -3.63 21.64
N ILE A 542 -1.78 -4.02 20.40
CA ILE A 542 -0.46 -3.82 19.80
C ILE A 542 -0.18 -2.32 19.62
N SER A 543 -1.13 -1.55 19.10
CA SER A 543 -0.98 -0.10 18.91
C SER A 543 -0.98 0.72 20.20
N ALA A 544 -1.80 0.37 21.20
CA ALA A 544 -1.86 1.08 22.48
C ALA A 544 -0.58 0.90 23.31
N ALA A 545 0.12 -0.22 23.13
CA ALA A 545 1.39 -0.48 23.78
C ALA A 545 2.60 0.17 23.08
N ALA A 546 2.47 0.50 21.78
CA ALA A 546 3.45 1.27 21.02
C ALA A 546 3.46 2.76 21.38
N ALA A 547 2.40 3.26 22.04
CA ALA A 547 2.51 4.42 22.91
C ALA A 547 3.31 4.01 24.15
N GLY A 548 4.62 3.84 23.98
CA GLY A 548 5.53 3.65 25.10
C GLY A 548 5.32 4.77 26.12
N PRO A 549 5.64 4.54 27.40
CA PRO A 549 5.73 5.64 28.34
C PRO A 549 6.64 6.68 27.69
N ALA A 550 6.13 7.86 27.37
CA ALA A 550 6.97 9.00 27.04
C ALA A 550 8.07 8.97 28.09
N GLU A 551 9.33 8.79 27.68
CA GLU A 551 10.45 8.76 28.60
C GLU A 551 10.22 9.92 29.55
N ALA A 552 9.90 9.55 30.78
CA ALA A 552 9.61 10.52 31.81
C ALA A 552 10.98 11.09 32.16
N ALA A 553 11.47 11.98 31.30
CA ALA A 553 12.47 12.92 31.67
C ALA A 553 11.86 13.64 32.87
N ALA A 554 12.34 13.25 34.06
CA ALA A 554 11.96 13.81 35.33
C ALA A 554 12.45 15.26 35.37
N HIS A 555 11.78 16.12 34.62
CA HIS A 555 11.91 17.55 34.75
C HIS A 555 11.06 17.96 35.94
N SER A 556 11.67 18.74 36.83
CA SER A 556 11.00 19.41 37.96
C SER A 556 9.67 20.00 37.51
N PRO A 557 8.64 20.04 38.40
CA PRO A 557 7.34 20.57 38.05
C PRO A 557 7.51 21.98 37.49
N ALA A 558 7.36 22.11 36.16
CA ALA A 558 7.46 23.37 35.45
C ALA A 558 6.56 24.40 36.15
N GLU A 559 7.15 25.54 36.53
CA GLU A 559 6.43 26.70 37.09
C GLU A 559 5.45 27.32 36.07
N HIS A 560 5.56 26.91 34.81
CA HIS A 560 4.75 27.38 33.69
C HIS A 560 3.25 27.09 33.86
N LEU A 561 2.44 28.15 33.77
CA LEU A 561 0.99 28.08 33.86
C LEU A 561 0.32 27.85 32.50
N ALA A 562 1.04 27.99 31.38
CA ALA A 562 0.47 27.92 30.06
C ALA A 562 1.33 27.19 29.02
N LEU A 563 0.68 26.61 28.01
CA LEU A 563 1.30 26.05 26.80
C LEU A 563 0.59 26.60 25.57
N ARG A 564 1.35 27.10 24.60
CA ARG A 564 0.83 27.48 23.28
C ARG A 564 0.99 26.31 22.33
N PRO A 565 -0.10 25.65 21.89
CA PRO A 565 -0.01 24.56 20.93
C PRO A 565 0.60 25.04 19.61
N HIS A 566 1.22 24.13 18.88
CA HIS A 566 1.69 24.44 17.53
C HIS A 566 0.52 24.90 16.61
N PRO A 567 0.78 25.75 15.60
CA PRO A 567 -0.28 26.33 14.76
C PRO A 567 -1.13 25.33 13.97
N TRP A 568 -0.68 24.08 13.80
CA TRP A 568 -1.44 23.00 13.16
C TRP A 568 -2.29 22.17 14.14
N ILE A 569 -2.11 22.36 15.45
CA ILE A 569 -2.86 21.64 16.47
C ILE A 569 -4.20 22.35 16.69
N ARG A 570 -5.29 21.58 16.70
CA ARG A 570 -6.65 22.10 16.86
C ARG A 570 -7.34 21.44 18.04
N CYS A 571 -8.07 22.24 18.81
CA CYS A 571 -8.95 21.70 19.84
C CYS A 571 -10.33 21.42 19.26
N ALA A 572 -10.89 20.26 19.59
CA ALA A 572 -12.26 19.92 19.21
C ALA A 572 -13.25 20.94 19.82
N PRO A 573 -14.25 21.39 19.05
CA PRO A 573 -15.36 22.18 19.56
C PRO A 573 -16.05 21.47 20.72
N ALA A 574 -16.50 22.21 21.74
CA ALA A 574 -17.15 21.63 22.92
C ALA A 574 -18.37 20.77 22.57
N ARG A 575 -19.10 21.12 21.50
CA ARG A 575 -20.25 20.34 20.99
C ARG A 575 -19.87 18.94 20.51
N LEU A 576 -18.60 18.71 20.14
CA LEU A 576 -18.08 17.44 19.63
C LEU A 576 -17.33 16.65 20.71
N ALA A 577 -17.20 17.18 21.94
CA ALA A 577 -16.51 16.50 23.01
C ALA A 577 -17.26 15.22 23.44
N PRO A 578 -16.55 14.10 23.69
CA PRO A 578 -17.19 12.86 24.12
C PRO A 578 -17.90 13.04 25.45
N ARG A 579 -19.20 12.72 25.50
CA ARG A 579 -20.00 12.70 26.73
C ARG A 579 -19.89 11.31 27.36
N GLY A 580 -19.16 11.17 28.46
CA GLY A 580 -18.94 9.88 29.12
C GLY A 580 -18.65 9.98 30.62
N PRO A 581 -18.56 8.84 31.35
CA PRO A 581 -18.56 8.79 32.82
C PRO A 581 -17.28 9.30 33.51
N GLY A 582 -16.34 9.90 32.77
CA GLY A 582 -15.00 10.30 33.24
C GLY A 582 -14.72 11.80 33.24
N GLY A 583 -15.74 12.66 33.12
CA GLY A 583 -15.59 14.11 33.16
C GLY A 583 -15.41 14.77 31.78
N ASP A 584 -15.79 16.05 31.72
CA ASP A 584 -15.78 16.89 30.53
C ASP A 584 -14.31 17.16 30.10
N SER A 585 -13.85 16.52 29.02
CA SER A 585 -12.47 16.63 28.52
C SER A 585 -12.42 17.37 27.18
N SER A 586 -11.35 18.14 26.96
CA SER A 586 -11.02 18.75 25.68
C SER A 586 -10.13 17.81 24.87
N LEU A 587 -10.44 17.63 23.58
CA LEU A 587 -9.61 16.85 22.66
C LEU A 587 -8.73 17.78 21.83
N LEU A 588 -7.44 17.50 21.73
CA LEU A 588 -6.52 18.18 20.83
C LEU A 588 -6.05 17.21 19.75
N ALA A 589 -6.19 17.60 18.50
CA ALA A 589 -5.69 16.85 17.35
C ALA A 589 -4.36 17.44 16.88
N ASP A 590 -3.32 16.61 16.87
CA ASP A 590 -2.05 16.87 16.18
C ASP A 590 -1.95 15.95 14.95
N PRO A 591 -2.40 16.43 13.77
CA PRO A 591 -2.36 15.62 12.55
C PRO A 591 -0.94 15.33 12.06
N VAL A 592 0.03 16.20 12.39
CA VAL A 592 1.44 16.04 11.99
C VAL A 592 2.08 14.86 12.74
N ARG A 593 1.63 14.57 13.97
CA ARG A 593 2.09 13.43 14.78
C ARG A 593 1.14 12.24 14.80
N GLU A 594 -0.03 12.34 14.18
CA GLU A 594 -1.12 11.36 14.30
C GLU A 594 -1.53 11.10 15.76
N GLN A 595 -1.56 12.15 16.57
CA GLN A 595 -1.90 12.07 17.99
C GLN A 595 -3.19 12.82 18.29
N VAL A 596 -4.00 12.24 19.17
CA VAL A 596 -5.15 12.92 19.79
C VAL A 596 -4.95 12.91 21.30
N TYR A 597 -4.81 14.09 21.89
CA TYR A 597 -4.63 14.26 23.31
C TYR A 597 -5.98 14.53 23.98
N SER A 598 -6.24 13.89 25.11
CA SER A 598 -7.40 14.16 25.96
C SER A 598 -6.96 14.92 27.21
N LEU A 599 -7.52 16.10 27.43
CA LEU A 599 -7.20 16.96 28.56
C LEU A 599 -8.45 17.19 29.43
N PRO A 600 -8.44 16.79 30.72
CA PRO A 600 -9.56 17.07 31.61
C PRO A 600 -9.75 18.56 31.84
N LYS A 601 -10.96 19.09 31.61
CA LYS A 601 -11.26 20.53 31.79
C LYS A 601 -11.12 21.01 33.23
N SER A 602 -11.17 20.09 34.21
CA SER A 602 -10.90 20.38 35.63
C SER A 602 -9.46 20.80 35.90
N HIS A 603 -8.52 20.42 35.02
CA HIS A 603 -7.09 20.62 35.21
C HIS A 603 -6.45 21.55 34.17
N VAL A 604 -7.03 21.64 32.97
CA VAL A 604 -6.56 22.51 31.89
C VAL A 604 -7.76 23.23 31.25
N THR A 605 -7.68 24.56 31.19
CA THR A 605 -8.69 25.42 30.55
C THR A 605 -8.12 26.08 29.31
N ARG A 606 -8.98 26.60 28.44
CA ARG A 606 -8.58 27.34 27.23
C ARG A 606 -9.58 28.44 26.93
N SER A 607 -9.17 29.40 26.11
CA SER A 607 -10.10 30.33 25.47
C SER A 607 -10.77 29.68 24.25
N ASP A 608 -11.92 30.19 23.84
CA ASP A 608 -12.61 29.78 22.62
C ASP A 608 -11.91 30.27 21.34
N ALA A 609 -10.98 31.22 21.47
CA ALA A 609 -10.20 31.71 20.33
C ALA A 609 -9.25 30.62 19.77
N PRO A 610 -9.20 30.42 18.44
CA PRO A 610 -8.23 29.54 17.79
C PRO A 610 -6.79 29.94 18.15
N GLY A 611 -5.94 28.94 18.43
CA GLY A 611 -4.54 29.18 18.82
C GLY A 611 -4.34 29.79 20.21
N SER A 612 -5.39 29.85 21.03
CA SER A 612 -5.28 30.28 22.42
C SER A 612 -4.43 29.31 23.25
N PRO A 613 -3.68 29.84 24.25
CA PRO A 613 -2.89 28.99 25.13
C PRO A 613 -3.79 28.10 25.99
N LEU A 614 -3.31 26.89 26.26
CA LEU A 614 -3.83 25.99 27.27
C LEU A 614 -3.32 26.46 28.63
N ILE A 615 -4.22 26.64 29.61
CA ILE A 615 -3.90 27.19 30.93
C ILE A 615 -4.14 26.12 31.99
N ALA A 616 -3.10 25.78 32.74
CA ALA A 616 -3.19 24.84 33.85
C ALA A 616 -3.88 25.48 35.06
N THR A 617 -4.91 24.83 35.59
CA THR A 617 -5.66 25.27 36.79
C THR A 617 -5.26 24.51 38.05
N SER A 618 -4.35 23.54 37.94
CA SER A 618 -3.94 22.66 39.03
C SER A 618 -2.51 22.13 38.82
N ALA A 619 -1.92 21.53 39.86
CA ALA A 619 -0.62 20.86 39.75
C ALA A 619 -0.64 19.71 38.73
N HIS A 620 -1.74 18.94 38.69
CA HIS A 620 -1.93 17.91 37.67
C HIS A 620 -1.99 18.52 36.26
N GLY A 621 -2.67 19.66 36.10
CA GLY A 621 -2.70 20.43 34.85
C GLY A 621 -1.31 20.83 34.36
N ARG A 622 -0.45 21.37 35.24
CA ARG A 622 0.93 21.72 34.90
C ARG A 622 1.73 20.50 34.45
N SER A 623 1.55 19.35 35.11
CA SER A 623 2.15 18.09 34.68
C SER A 623 1.68 17.66 33.28
N LEU A 624 0.38 17.79 32.98
CA LEU A 624 -0.16 17.50 31.65
C LEU A 624 0.42 18.42 30.57
N LEU A 625 0.53 19.73 30.84
CA LEU A 625 1.17 20.66 29.90
C LEU A 625 2.66 20.35 29.69
N GLY A 626 3.38 19.94 30.74
CA GLY A 626 4.76 19.46 30.62
C GLY A 626 4.87 18.22 29.73
N LYS A 627 3.94 17.27 29.84
CA LYS A 627 3.88 16.09 28.95
C LYS A 627 3.62 16.47 27.49
N LEU A 628 2.73 17.45 27.24
CA LEU A 628 2.49 17.96 25.90
C LEU A 628 3.74 18.64 25.31
N ALA A 629 4.46 19.43 26.11
CA ALA A 629 5.71 20.04 25.68
C ALA A 629 6.80 19.00 25.38
N ALA A 630 6.93 17.96 26.22
CA ALA A 630 7.85 16.84 25.98
C ALA A 630 7.50 16.04 24.72
N ALA A 631 6.21 15.96 24.38
CA ALA A 631 5.74 15.40 23.10
C ALA A 631 5.91 16.37 21.91
N ASP A 632 6.47 17.56 22.14
CA ASP A 632 6.59 18.67 21.18
C ASP A 632 5.23 19.04 20.54
N ALA A 633 4.18 19.08 21.37
CA ALA A 633 2.84 19.53 21.00
C ALA A 633 2.65 21.06 21.19
N GLY A 634 3.71 21.79 21.53
CA GLY A 634 3.68 23.24 21.69
C GLY A 634 4.77 23.75 22.63
N VAL A 635 4.80 25.06 22.84
CA VAL A 635 5.83 25.76 23.61
C VAL A 635 5.26 26.22 24.94
N LEU A 636 5.95 25.92 26.05
CA LEU A 636 5.61 26.41 27.39
C LEU A 636 5.81 27.93 27.45
N CYS A 637 4.92 28.61 28.19
CA CYS A 637 4.96 30.06 28.32
C CYS A 637 4.53 30.53 29.72
N ASP A 638 5.16 31.61 30.18
CA ASP A 638 5.06 32.11 31.56
C ASP A 638 3.94 33.13 31.81
N ALA A 639 3.29 33.65 30.77
CA ALA A 639 2.31 34.72 30.91
C ALA A 639 0.93 34.33 30.35
N PRO A 640 -0.16 34.46 31.12
CA PRO A 640 -1.50 34.55 30.54
C PRO A 640 -1.62 35.92 29.86
N LEU A 641 -1.51 35.98 28.53
CA LEU A 641 -1.77 37.23 27.80
C LEU A 641 -3.24 37.64 27.94
N PRO A 642 -3.53 38.95 28.08
CA PRO A 642 -4.86 39.44 28.46
C PRO A 642 -5.90 39.20 27.36
N ALA A 643 -7.13 38.97 27.78
CA ALA A 643 -8.30 38.99 26.92
C ALA A 643 -8.38 40.33 26.19
N THR A 644 -8.20 40.33 24.87
CA THR A 644 -8.62 41.48 24.06
C THR A 644 -10.14 41.56 24.11
N SER A 645 -10.68 42.47 24.92
CA SER A 645 -12.07 42.89 24.81
C SER A 645 -12.31 43.48 23.41
N PRO A 646 -13.46 43.19 22.77
CA PRO A 646 -13.88 43.96 21.61
C PRO A 646 -14.31 45.35 22.11
N THR A 647 -13.52 46.38 21.81
CA THR A 647 -14.02 47.76 21.89
C THR A 647 -15.00 47.97 20.74
N ARG A 648 -16.26 48.13 21.15
CA ARG A 648 -17.49 48.58 20.46
C ARG A 648 -17.43 48.97 19.00
#